data_AF-A0A6P3WAE0-F1
#
_entry.id   AF-A0A6P3WAE0-F1
#
_cell.length_a   1.000
_cell.length_b   1.000
_cell.length_c   1.000
_cell.angle_alpha   90.00
_cell.angle_beta   90.00
_cell.angle_gamma   90.00
#
_symmetry.space_group_name_H-M   'P 1'
#
loop_
_entity.id
_entity.type
_entity.pdbx_description
1 polymer ?
#
loop_
_entity_poly.entity_id
_entity_poly.type
_entity_poly.pdbx_seq_one_letter_code
_entity_poly.pdbx_strand_id
1 'polypeptide(L)'
;MVGDRAERARTCIMGTTASAAPQSFTSSRREKGIILHGNDMATDRRSPSNSSPQMVSFLNSKAKSIITNKVAPVFITYNCRVEFQMHDDLLPANYTVGRVSDNMPEHYLVLGEYFIVQDVDSRTDVLNTTGSYGAPNLRKAQGDSPIYGMGQPSLHGFNQVLQRLQRAGHEEIIFFCVREEPVVFVRGEQDFVSYTPRRKENLHENLHDLRELTPEHLELTIRRELCDFAKLSQNAFYVYNDIEHFKDEPHIVSILSEEDIHVTEEIYKRALFTLPSYRYYRLPLPMEGAPLEETFDAFISVLRETPSLAPHRDPCRPLPCLLFSCQVGVGRTNLGMILGALVMHHLKGAPKQAIRSERTQDRPEFQIIKMLTSRLPEGQQVLEEVNTAIALCSKMHNIKDSLYENKTKLAGIGEDYQIQGNSTKRYFLQRTLQSLECYFYLIVFNAYLHEQYPLVFAMNFSQWMCSNAWIYRLLAAIDLSELSAPAALVTRGTRVLVASEYLAPDILSTAKEMKVSNFRRVPKMAVYGMTQPGSEALSAVLSYLTEQRKHAHLLWVNLQEELVVEGNGQVFIPREPTCLEKPIRVCTQNPHQLQELEHTLAEEVLRSEKWLEVMLEQERQMRMFKSCHTLQEIFSQQGSAHTGLSYRRIPLADHCAPHEEVFDELLEAMKSTLAENPASAFVLSCHNGKDRTTTAMVIATLTLWHFNGFPDVVEEQIVSIPHAKYTKGEFEVVMQVVRLLPQGHQMKREVDMALDVVSETMTPMHYHLREIIICAYRQIKAAKTEQESQVLQLKSLQYLERYIYLILFNTYLHLEKKDSWRRPFSTWMYQVAARAGVFAILNQLGFSEFDNPKDMSLARLRCRWRQHLAHALPVRGELM
;
A
#
# COMPACT_ATOMS: atom_id res chain seq x y z
N MET A 1 12.46 63.44 -21.69
CA MET A 1 13.81 63.46 -21.10
C MET A 1 13.69 63.22 -19.62
N VAL A 2 13.73 61.95 -19.22
CA VAL A 2 13.65 61.51 -17.81
C VAL A 2 14.76 60.47 -17.68
N GLY A 3 15.70 60.74 -16.78
CA GLY A 3 16.98 60.06 -16.67
C GLY A 3 16.91 58.75 -15.88
N ASP A 4 17.71 57.82 -16.36
CA ASP A 4 17.96 56.46 -15.89
C ASP A 4 18.34 56.35 -14.41
N ARG A 5 17.82 55.30 -13.76
CA ARG A 5 18.46 54.62 -12.63
C ARG A 5 18.51 53.13 -12.90
N ALA A 6 19.71 52.64 -13.15
CA ALA A 6 20.08 51.23 -13.21
C ALA A 6 20.56 50.76 -11.83
N GLU A 7 20.04 49.63 -11.34
CA GLU A 7 20.60 48.89 -10.20
C GLU A 7 20.78 47.39 -10.53
N ARG A 8 22.02 47.09 -10.95
CA ARG A 8 22.89 45.98 -10.52
C ARG A 8 22.26 44.60 -10.21
N ALA A 9 22.22 43.74 -11.22
CA ALA A 9 22.36 42.29 -11.04
C ALA A 9 23.86 41.92 -11.06
N ARG A 10 24.37 41.31 -9.98
CA ARG A 10 25.73 40.75 -9.92
C ARG A 10 25.72 39.30 -10.38
N THR A 11 26.18 39.08 -11.60
CA THR A 11 26.75 37.84 -12.12
C THR A 11 28.00 37.46 -11.33
N CYS A 12 28.07 36.24 -10.79
CA CYS A 12 29.32 35.63 -10.36
C CYS A 12 29.56 34.36 -11.18
N ILE A 13 30.42 34.50 -12.18
CA ILE A 13 31.12 33.41 -12.86
C ILE A 13 32.35 33.13 -12.01
N MET A 14 32.55 31.90 -11.54
CA MET A 14 33.88 31.44 -11.14
C MET A 14 34.12 30.01 -11.63
N GLY A 15 35.23 29.88 -12.34
CA GLY A 15 35.70 28.67 -12.98
C GLY A 15 36.38 27.69 -12.04
N THR A 16 36.67 26.57 -12.66
CA THR A 16 37.33 25.35 -12.21
C THR A 16 38.80 25.54 -11.83
N THR A 17 39.25 24.90 -10.75
CA THR A 17 40.36 23.91 -10.67
C THR A 17 40.87 23.78 -9.23
N ALA A 18 40.75 22.60 -8.64
CA ALA A 18 41.71 22.09 -7.64
C ALA A 18 41.53 20.57 -7.48
N SER A 19 42.62 19.86 -7.77
CA SER A 19 42.82 18.41 -7.69
C SER A 19 42.66 17.87 -6.27
N ALA A 20 41.95 16.77 -6.09
CA ALA A 20 42.02 15.94 -4.88
C ALA A 20 42.12 14.46 -5.27
N ALA A 21 43.28 13.87 -5.00
CA ALA A 21 43.57 12.45 -5.18
C ALA A 21 42.87 11.60 -4.09
N PRO A 22 42.51 10.35 -4.37
CA PRO A 22 41.90 9.45 -3.38
C PRO A 22 42.99 8.77 -2.53
N GLN A 23 42.88 8.88 -1.20
CA GLN A 23 43.67 8.06 -0.28
C GLN A 23 43.04 6.68 -0.11
N SER A 24 43.81 5.67 -0.49
CA SER A 24 43.58 4.24 -0.25
C SER A 24 43.95 3.87 1.19
N PHE A 25 43.06 3.17 1.90
CA PHE A 25 43.45 2.36 3.06
C PHE A 25 43.00 0.91 2.84
N THR A 26 44.01 0.07 2.64
CA THR A 26 43.93 -1.38 2.51
C THR A 26 43.93 -2.03 3.88
N SER A 27 43.08 -3.04 4.02
CA SER A 27 43.10 -4.05 5.06
C SER A 27 44.18 -5.09 4.76
N SER A 28 44.86 -5.61 5.79
CA SER A 28 45.03 -7.06 6.01
C SER A 28 46.04 -7.38 7.13
N ARG A 29 45.82 -8.55 7.72
CA ARG A 29 46.43 -9.16 8.92
C ARG A 29 47.75 -9.92 8.63
N ARG A 30 48.37 -10.35 9.75
CA ARG A 30 49.31 -11.48 10.00
C ARG A 30 50.80 -11.08 9.90
N GLU A 31 51.73 -11.56 10.73
CA GLU A 31 51.86 -12.86 11.41
C GLU A 31 52.90 -12.87 12.57
N LYS A 32 53.12 -14.05 13.15
CA LYS A 32 53.73 -14.48 14.44
C LYS A 32 55.26 -14.33 14.59
N GLY A 33 55.76 -14.40 15.85
CA GLY A 33 57.16 -14.74 16.19
C GLY A 33 57.52 -14.89 17.69
N ILE A 34 57.62 -16.15 18.13
CA ILE A 34 58.04 -16.84 19.39
C ILE A 34 59.40 -16.39 20.06
N ILE A 35 59.56 -16.56 21.41
CA ILE A 35 60.65 -17.28 22.18
C ILE A 35 61.08 -16.66 23.57
N LEU A 36 60.92 -17.47 24.64
CA LEU A 36 61.61 -17.75 25.94
C LEU A 36 62.44 -16.76 26.86
N HIS A 37 62.32 -17.05 28.18
CA HIS A 37 63.23 -16.91 29.37
C HIS A 37 63.70 -15.50 29.83
N GLY A 38 63.94 -15.15 31.11
CA GLY A 38 63.96 -15.82 32.43
C GLY A 38 64.43 -14.84 33.55
N ASN A 39 64.21 -15.23 34.81
CA ASN A 39 64.87 -14.88 36.09
C ASN A 39 65.30 -13.45 36.54
N ASP A 40 64.97 -13.21 37.83
CA ASP A 40 65.81 -12.73 38.95
C ASP A 40 65.85 -11.27 39.47
N MET A 41 65.60 -11.21 40.80
CA MET A 41 66.21 -10.39 41.90
C MET A 41 66.00 -8.86 41.94
N ALA A 42 65.31 -8.36 42.99
CA ALA A 42 65.84 -7.77 44.26
C ALA A 42 66.19 -6.27 44.08
N THR A 43 65.95 -5.27 44.94
CA THR A 43 65.93 -5.04 46.41
C THR A 43 65.21 -3.67 46.64
N ASP A 44 64.28 -3.49 47.56
CA ASP A 44 64.41 -3.21 49.01
C ASP A 44 64.56 -1.72 49.42
N ARG A 45 63.55 -1.26 50.21
CA ARG A 45 63.52 -0.23 51.29
C ARG A 45 63.70 1.27 51.02
N ARG A 46 62.69 2.05 51.45
CA ARG A 46 62.74 2.89 52.69
C ARG A 46 61.38 3.58 53.00
N SER A 47 60.82 3.26 54.16
CA SER A 47 59.91 4.08 55.00
C SER A 47 60.75 4.65 56.18
N PRO A 48 60.27 5.45 57.17
CA PRO A 48 58.91 5.62 57.76
C PRO A 48 58.53 7.12 57.95
N SER A 49 57.41 7.59 58.53
CA SER A 49 56.82 7.40 59.86
C SER A 49 55.48 8.19 59.96
N ASN A 50 54.35 7.61 60.36
CA ASN A 50 53.76 7.50 61.72
C ASN A 50 52.65 8.53 62.04
N SER A 51 51.39 8.07 62.10
CA SER A 51 50.47 8.22 63.25
C SER A 51 49.18 7.40 63.04
N SER A 52 48.82 6.62 64.07
CA SER A 52 47.92 5.44 64.21
C SER A 52 46.48 5.78 64.74
N PRO A 53 45.61 4.86 65.26
CA PRO A 53 45.44 3.38 65.13
C PRO A 53 43.96 2.83 64.99
N GLN A 54 43.87 1.57 64.52
CA GLN A 54 43.01 0.43 64.95
C GLN A 54 41.48 0.36 64.72
N MET A 55 41.08 -0.45 63.72
CA MET A 55 39.87 -1.29 63.69
C MET A 55 40.22 -2.74 64.05
N VAL A 56 39.38 -3.38 64.87
CA VAL A 56 39.39 -4.82 65.25
C VAL A 56 37.91 -5.20 65.42
N SER A 57 37.34 -6.36 65.11
CA SER A 57 37.59 -7.49 64.21
C SER A 57 36.32 -8.37 64.32
N PHE A 58 35.87 -9.00 63.24
CA PHE A 58 35.12 -10.27 63.35
C PHE A 58 35.65 -11.25 62.29
N LEU A 59 36.25 -12.35 62.77
CA LEU A 59 36.54 -13.63 62.10
C LEU A 59 35.20 -14.35 61.83
N ASN A 60 34.96 -15.27 60.89
CA ASN A 60 35.77 -16.18 60.09
C ASN A 60 34.82 -16.84 59.04
N SER A 61 35.15 -16.90 57.75
CA SER A 61 34.66 -17.96 56.82
C SER A 61 35.21 -17.78 55.38
N LYS A 62 36.25 -18.58 55.07
CA LYS A 62 36.76 -19.02 53.76
C LYS A 62 36.91 -17.97 52.63
N ALA A 63 38.17 -17.62 52.39
CA ALA A 63 38.66 -16.79 51.30
C ALA A 63 38.11 -17.19 49.92
N LYS A 64 37.54 -16.21 49.21
CA LYS A 64 37.24 -16.25 47.77
C LYS A 64 38.53 -15.89 47.00
N SER A 65 39.09 -16.78 46.20
CA SER A 65 40.14 -16.43 45.24
C SER A 65 39.46 -15.82 44.00
N ILE A 66 39.54 -14.50 43.86
CA ILE A 66 38.97 -13.74 42.75
C ILE A 66 40.02 -13.66 41.64
N ILE A 67 39.73 -14.22 40.46
CA ILE A 67 40.53 -14.02 39.25
C ILE A 67 39.60 -13.40 38.20
N THR A 68 39.70 -12.09 38.00
CA THR A 68 38.95 -11.39 36.95
C THR A 68 39.82 -11.22 35.71
N ASN A 69 39.26 -11.49 34.53
CA ASN A 69 39.82 -11.06 33.26
C ASN A 69 39.03 -9.84 32.78
N LYS A 70 39.69 -8.84 32.17
CA LYS A 70 39.12 -7.56 31.71
C LYS A 70 38.02 -7.68 30.64
N VAL A 71 37.72 -8.89 30.17
CA VAL A 71 36.75 -9.14 29.09
C VAL A 71 35.49 -9.87 29.59
N ALA A 72 35.54 -10.58 30.73
CA ALA A 72 34.38 -11.15 31.42
C ALA A 72 34.80 -11.60 32.84
N PRO A 73 34.21 -11.06 33.92
CA PRO A 73 34.51 -11.53 35.27
C PRO A 73 33.83 -12.88 35.50
N VAL A 74 34.65 -13.91 35.74
CA VAL A 74 34.21 -15.27 36.02
C VAL A 74 34.46 -15.57 37.50
N PHE A 75 33.46 -16.04 38.22
CA PHE A 75 33.65 -16.63 39.55
C PHE A 75 33.85 -18.13 39.42
N ILE A 76 34.90 -18.63 40.06
CA ILE A 76 35.11 -20.07 40.27
C ILE A 76 34.82 -20.35 41.74
N THR A 77 33.69 -21.01 42.00
CA THR A 77 33.37 -21.49 43.34
C THR A 77 34.17 -22.78 43.65
N TYR A 78 34.30 -23.17 44.93
CA TYR A 78 35.15 -24.30 45.37
C TYR A 78 34.80 -25.67 44.74
N ASN A 79 33.65 -25.77 44.06
CA ASN A 79 33.18 -26.94 43.31
C ASN A 79 33.48 -26.86 41.79
N CYS A 80 34.33 -25.92 41.36
CA CYS A 80 34.70 -25.66 39.96
C CYS A 80 33.53 -25.27 39.04
N ARG A 81 32.43 -24.74 39.58
CA ARG A 81 31.37 -24.14 38.75
C ARG A 81 31.77 -22.71 38.37
N VAL A 82 31.77 -22.46 37.06
CA VAL A 82 32.01 -21.17 36.40
C VAL A 82 30.69 -20.40 36.42
N GLU A 83 30.64 -19.28 37.14
CA GLU A 83 29.52 -18.34 37.10
C GLU A 83 29.97 -17.05 36.40
N PHE A 84 29.24 -16.65 35.36
CA PHE A 84 29.46 -15.39 34.65
C PHE A 84 28.75 -14.25 35.38
N GLN A 85 29.45 -13.16 35.71
CA GLN A 85 28.81 -11.95 36.21
C GLN A 85 28.71 -10.93 35.07
N MET A 86 27.51 -10.71 34.54
CA MET A 86 27.22 -9.52 33.74
C MET A 86 26.91 -8.38 34.70
N HIS A 87 27.77 -7.36 34.73
CA HIS A 87 27.45 -6.07 35.34
C HIS A 87 26.74 -5.23 34.27
N ASP A 88 25.42 -5.38 34.17
CA ASP A 88 24.60 -4.41 33.45
C ASP A 88 24.28 -3.27 34.42
N ASP A 89 25.18 -2.30 34.54
CA ASP A 89 24.90 -1.08 35.29
C ASP A 89 23.78 -0.33 34.54
N LEU A 90 22.55 -0.41 35.07
CA LEU A 90 21.41 0.31 34.52
C LEU A 90 21.64 1.81 34.69
N LEU A 91 21.79 2.52 33.57
CA LEU A 91 21.98 3.97 33.55
C LEU A 91 20.62 4.65 33.37
N PRO A 92 20.11 5.40 34.37
CA PRO A 92 18.83 6.12 34.26
C PRO A 92 18.77 7.08 33.08
N ALA A 93 19.92 7.62 32.65
CA ALA A 93 20.03 8.54 31.51
C ALA A 93 19.62 7.91 30.16
N ASN A 94 19.51 6.58 30.08
CA ASN A 94 19.11 5.88 28.87
C ASN A 94 17.58 5.79 28.70
N TYR A 95 16.80 6.17 29.72
CA TYR A 95 15.35 6.01 29.72
C TYR A 95 14.65 7.34 29.88
N THR A 96 13.53 7.48 29.16
CA THR A 96 12.68 8.67 29.22
C THR A 96 11.67 8.55 30.33
N VAL A 97 11.38 9.65 31.00
CA VAL A 97 10.28 9.75 31.97
C VAL A 97 9.22 10.72 31.48
N GLY A 98 7.98 10.52 31.91
CA GLY A 98 6.87 11.41 31.59
C GLY A 98 5.71 11.32 32.57
N ARG A 99 4.73 12.20 32.38
CA ARG A 99 3.49 12.26 33.16
C ARG A 99 2.30 12.48 32.24
N VAL A 100 1.16 11.86 32.56
CA VAL A 100 -0.10 12.04 31.79
C VAL A 100 -0.66 13.46 31.96
N SER A 101 -0.66 13.98 33.19
CA SER A 101 -1.07 15.36 33.49
C SER A 101 -0.12 16.01 34.51
N ASP A 102 -0.17 17.33 34.63
CA ASP A 102 0.73 18.09 35.53
C ASP A 102 0.58 17.71 37.01
N ASN A 103 -0.59 17.18 37.39
CA ASN A 103 -0.92 16.76 38.74
C ASN A 103 -0.57 15.29 39.04
N MET A 104 -0.01 14.56 38.07
CA MET A 104 0.34 13.14 38.21
C MET A 104 1.86 12.94 38.36
N PRO A 105 2.29 11.86 39.04
CA PRO A 105 3.70 11.56 39.21
C PRO A 105 4.36 11.24 37.87
N GLU A 106 5.60 11.70 37.75
CA GLU A 106 6.47 11.41 36.62
C GLU A 106 7.13 10.03 36.80
N HIS A 107 7.12 9.22 35.75
CA HIS A 107 7.64 7.86 35.77
C HIS A 107 8.14 7.42 34.39
N TYR A 108 8.89 6.31 34.34
CA TYR A 108 9.51 5.80 33.12
C TYR A 108 8.48 5.43 32.05
N LEU A 109 8.76 5.83 30.82
CA LEU A 109 7.96 5.54 29.64
C LEU A 109 8.54 4.33 28.90
N VAL A 110 7.67 3.38 28.58
CA VAL A 110 8.02 2.21 27.78
C VAL A 110 8.31 2.64 26.34
N LEU A 111 9.40 2.12 25.76
CA LEU A 111 9.97 2.50 24.47
C LEU A 111 10.21 4.02 24.35
N GLY A 112 10.37 4.70 25.48
CA GLY A 112 10.60 6.15 25.56
C GLY A 112 9.37 7.04 25.38
N GLU A 113 8.21 6.50 25.04
CA GLU A 113 7.03 7.31 24.65
C GLU A 113 5.68 6.84 25.23
N TYR A 114 5.58 5.60 25.72
CA TYR A 114 4.28 4.99 26.02
C TYR A 114 4.01 4.74 27.50
N PHE A 115 2.74 4.90 27.89
CA PHE A 115 2.19 4.54 29.19
C PHE A 115 1.57 3.13 29.15
N ILE A 116 1.65 2.38 30.25
CA ILE A 116 1.07 1.03 30.35
C ILE A 116 -0.36 1.13 30.91
N VAL A 117 -1.33 0.67 30.12
CA VAL A 117 -2.77 0.78 30.40
C VAL A 117 -3.42 -0.59 30.41
N GLN A 118 -4.32 -0.83 31.37
CA GLN A 118 -5.05 -2.09 31.49
C GLN A 118 -5.96 -2.32 30.27
N ASP A 119 -5.97 -3.53 29.74
CA ASP A 119 -6.66 -3.83 28.48
C ASP A 119 -8.20 -3.81 28.55
N VAL A 120 -8.76 -4.19 29.69
CA VAL A 120 -10.19 -4.43 29.87
C VAL A 120 -10.69 -3.59 31.04
N ASP A 121 -11.52 -2.61 30.73
CA ASP A 121 -12.40 -1.96 31.71
C ASP A 121 -13.72 -2.75 31.83
N SER A 122 -14.48 -2.50 32.90
CA SER A 122 -15.77 -3.17 33.14
C SER A 122 -16.87 -2.86 32.11
N ARG A 123 -16.70 -1.85 31.24
CA ARG A 123 -17.69 -1.45 30.21
C ARG A 123 -17.51 -2.19 28.89
N THR A 124 -16.31 -2.72 28.64
CA THR A 124 -15.98 -3.43 27.38
C THR A 124 -16.66 -4.80 27.25
N ASP A 125 -17.10 -5.42 28.35
CA ASP A 125 -17.79 -6.73 28.35
C ASP A 125 -19.32 -6.62 28.20
N VAL A 126 -19.77 -6.32 26.99
CA VAL A 126 -21.20 -6.16 26.67
C VAL A 126 -22.04 -7.41 26.96
N LEU A 127 -21.46 -8.61 26.82
CA LEU A 127 -22.16 -9.87 27.11
C LEU A 127 -22.09 -10.29 28.58
N ASN A 128 -21.37 -9.54 29.43
CA ASN A 128 -21.15 -9.84 30.85
C ASN A 128 -20.65 -11.27 31.09
N THR A 129 -19.71 -11.74 30.25
CA THR A 129 -19.19 -13.12 30.32
C THR A 129 -17.92 -13.24 31.15
N THR A 130 -17.27 -12.15 31.55
CA THR A 130 -16.01 -12.18 32.31
C THR A 130 -16.19 -12.90 33.64
N GLY A 131 -17.21 -12.53 34.42
CA GLY A 131 -17.46 -13.15 35.73
C GLY A 131 -17.93 -14.60 35.68
N SER A 132 -18.62 -15.00 34.60
CA SER A 132 -19.25 -16.34 34.49
C SER A 132 -18.49 -17.33 33.61
N TYR A 133 -17.66 -16.83 32.69
CA TYR A 133 -16.90 -17.63 31.71
C TYR A 133 -15.40 -17.32 31.71
N GLY A 134 -14.94 -16.33 32.48
CA GLY A 134 -13.54 -15.97 32.61
C GLY A 134 -12.99 -15.03 31.53
N ALA A 135 -13.78 -14.68 30.51
CA ALA A 135 -13.33 -13.79 29.44
C ALA A 135 -14.45 -12.84 28.99
N PRO A 136 -14.14 -11.59 28.60
CA PRO A 136 -15.13 -10.65 28.10
C PRO A 136 -15.65 -11.09 26.73
N ASN A 137 -16.94 -10.85 26.48
CA ASN A 137 -17.62 -11.13 25.22
C ASN A 137 -17.44 -12.56 24.63
N LEU A 138 -17.22 -13.58 25.48
CA LEU A 138 -17.08 -14.97 25.05
C LEU A 138 -18.39 -15.46 24.41
N ARG A 139 -18.28 -15.96 23.19
CA ARG A 139 -19.43 -16.50 22.44
C ARG A 139 -19.01 -17.58 21.46
N LYS A 140 -19.96 -18.46 21.15
CA LYS A 140 -19.89 -19.36 19.99
C LYS A 140 -20.52 -18.67 18.77
N ALA A 141 -20.00 -18.92 17.57
CA ALA A 141 -20.70 -18.63 16.32
C ALA A 141 -22.06 -19.34 16.31
N GLN A 142 -23.04 -18.75 15.62
CA GLN A 142 -24.35 -19.38 15.46
C GLN A 142 -24.20 -20.68 14.65
N GLY A 143 -25.04 -21.67 14.92
CA GLY A 143 -24.99 -23.00 14.29
C GLY A 143 -24.02 -23.99 14.95
N ASP A 144 -23.71 -25.06 14.20
CA ASP A 144 -23.00 -26.25 14.70
C ASP A 144 -21.48 -26.21 14.52
N SER A 145 -20.93 -25.11 14.01
CA SER A 145 -19.48 -24.94 13.85
C SER A 145 -18.81 -24.61 15.19
N PRO A 146 -17.75 -25.31 15.61
CA PRO A 146 -17.07 -25.09 16.88
C PRO A 146 -16.13 -23.87 16.81
N ILE A 147 -16.71 -22.70 16.54
CA ILE A 147 -15.98 -21.43 16.41
C ILE A 147 -16.38 -20.53 17.56
N TYR A 148 -15.40 -20.01 18.28
CA TYR A 148 -15.58 -19.16 19.44
C TYR A 148 -14.79 -17.86 19.30
N GLY A 149 -15.33 -16.79 19.86
CA GLY A 149 -14.67 -15.50 19.96
C GLY A 149 -14.77 -14.95 21.37
N MET A 150 -13.73 -14.29 21.84
CA MET A 150 -13.68 -13.58 23.12
C MET A 150 -12.82 -12.31 23.02
N GLY A 151 -12.89 -11.46 24.04
CA GLY A 151 -11.90 -10.42 24.31
C GLY A 151 -10.81 -10.94 25.24
N GLN A 152 -9.90 -10.04 25.58
CA GLN A 152 -8.67 -10.32 26.32
C GLN A 152 -9.00 -10.80 27.74
N PRO A 153 -8.67 -12.06 28.10
CA PRO A 153 -8.85 -12.53 29.46
C PRO A 153 -7.59 -12.25 30.30
N SER A 154 -7.75 -12.35 31.62
CA SER A 154 -6.64 -12.58 32.54
C SER A 154 -6.13 -14.03 32.44
N LEU A 155 -5.01 -14.38 33.09
CA LEU A 155 -4.50 -15.75 33.07
C LEU A 155 -5.49 -16.75 33.69
N HIS A 156 -6.03 -16.45 34.87
CA HIS A 156 -7.03 -17.30 35.51
C HIS A 156 -8.29 -17.41 34.64
N GLY A 157 -8.75 -16.28 34.08
CA GLY A 157 -9.87 -16.23 33.16
C GLY A 157 -9.70 -17.11 31.93
N PHE A 158 -8.51 -17.08 31.31
CA PHE A 158 -8.17 -17.94 30.18
C PHE A 158 -8.25 -19.42 30.52
N ASN A 159 -7.73 -19.82 31.69
CA ASN A 159 -7.82 -21.19 32.16
C ASN A 159 -9.27 -21.66 32.36
N GLN A 160 -10.16 -20.78 32.83
CA GLN A 160 -11.60 -21.09 32.92
C GLN A 160 -12.22 -21.32 31.53
N VAL A 161 -11.88 -20.51 30.54
CA VAL A 161 -12.34 -20.69 29.15
C VAL A 161 -11.93 -22.06 28.62
N LEU A 162 -10.66 -22.44 28.77
CA LEU A 162 -10.16 -23.74 28.30
C LEU A 162 -10.88 -24.91 28.97
N GLN A 163 -11.01 -24.88 30.31
CA GLN A 163 -11.75 -25.92 31.04
C GLN A 163 -13.19 -26.05 30.55
N ARG A 164 -13.83 -24.94 30.20
CA ARG A 164 -15.21 -24.93 29.71
C ARG A 164 -15.34 -25.50 28.30
N LEU A 165 -14.38 -25.20 27.42
CA LEU A 165 -14.32 -25.81 26.08
C LEU A 165 -14.12 -27.33 26.17
N GLN A 166 -13.26 -27.80 27.08
CA GLN A 166 -13.09 -29.24 27.32
C GLN A 166 -14.38 -29.89 27.85
N ARG A 167 -15.05 -29.27 28.83
CA ARG A 167 -16.33 -29.76 29.37
C ARG A 167 -17.43 -29.77 28.31
N ALA A 168 -17.34 -28.92 27.29
CA ALA A 168 -18.24 -28.91 26.14
C ALA A 168 -17.93 -30.00 25.09
N GLY A 169 -16.89 -30.83 25.33
CA GLY A 169 -16.53 -31.96 24.47
C GLY A 169 -15.53 -31.63 23.36
N HIS A 170 -14.86 -30.48 23.40
CA HIS A 170 -13.83 -30.14 22.40
C HIS A 170 -12.49 -30.80 22.74
N GLU A 171 -12.06 -31.75 21.91
CA GLU A 171 -10.81 -32.50 22.10
C GLU A 171 -9.57 -31.73 21.63
N GLU A 172 -9.68 -30.98 20.53
CA GLU A 172 -8.62 -30.17 19.94
C GLU A 172 -9.05 -28.70 19.98
N ILE A 173 -8.17 -27.82 20.47
CA ILE A 173 -8.44 -26.38 20.60
C ILE A 173 -7.31 -25.62 19.91
N ILE A 174 -7.67 -24.82 18.91
CA ILE A 174 -6.72 -23.98 18.18
C ILE A 174 -7.04 -22.53 18.53
N PHE A 175 -6.15 -21.93 19.30
CA PHE A 175 -6.28 -20.56 19.78
C PHE A 175 -5.51 -19.58 18.91
N PHE A 176 -6.21 -18.59 18.37
CA PHE A 176 -5.67 -17.47 17.60
C PHE A 176 -5.77 -16.19 18.43
N CYS A 177 -4.63 -15.64 18.84
CA CYS A 177 -4.55 -14.27 19.31
C CYS A 177 -4.42 -13.35 18.09
N VAL A 178 -5.45 -12.54 17.82
CA VAL A 178 -5.53 -11.72 16.62
C VAL A 178 -5.11 -10.26 16.82
N ARG A 179 -4.31 -9.98 17.86
CA ARG A 179 -3.89 -8.63 18.23
C ARG A 179 -2.60 -8.22 17.53
N GLU A 180 -2.53 -6.97 17.08
CA GLU A 180 -1.36 -6.35 16.47
C GLU A 180 -0.45 -5.70 17.53
N GLU A 181 -1.07 -5.07 18.51
CA GLU A 181 -0.41 -4.42 19.63
C GLU A 181 0.25 -5.42 20.59
N PRO A 182 1.41 -5.09 21.18
CA PRO A 182 2.07 -5.94 22.15
C PRO A 182 1.27 -5.96 23.47
N VAL A 183 1.13 -7.14 24.07
CA VAL A 183 0.41 -7.32 25.34
C VAL A 183 1.34 -7.94 26.38
N VAL A 184 1.41 -7.34 27.55
CA VAL A 184 2.15 -7.87 28.70
C VAL A 184 1.21 -8.14 29.85
N PHE A 185 1.49 -9.18 30.61
CA PHE A 185 0.72 -9.59 31.77
C PHE A 185 1.52 -9.31 33.02
N VAL A 186 1.00 -8.48 33.91
CA VAL A 186 1.65 -8.13 35.17
C VAL A 186 0.95 -8.84 36.31
N ARG A 187 1.74 -9.36 37.26
CA ARG A 187 1.24 -10.04 38.46
C ARG A 187 0.49 -9.04 39.36
N GLY A 188 -0.81 -9.26 39.51
CA GLY A 188 -1.64 -8.64 40.55
C GLY A 188 -1.72 -9.52 41.80
N GLU A 189 -2.62 -9.17 42.73
CA GLU A 189 -2.73 -9.88 44.02
C GLU A 189 -3.10 -11.37 43.89
N GLN A 190 -3.92 -11.72 42.90
CA GLN A 190 -4.47 -13.08 42.76
C GLN A 190 -4.35 -13.66 41.34
N ASP A 191 -3.92 -12.86 40.37
CA ASP A 191 -3.89 -13.25 38.95
C ASP A 191 -2.90 -12.41 38.15
N PHE A 192 -2.64 -12.81 36.91
CA PHE A 192 -1.92 -12.03 35.92
C PHE A 192 -2.91 -11.26 35.04
N VAL A 193 -2.81 -9.95 35.07
CA VAL A 193 -3.70 -9.01 34.37
C VAL A 193 -2.98 -8.45 33.14
N SER A 194 -3.69 -8.34 32.02
CA SER A 194 -3.15 -7.87 30.75
C SER A 194 -3.15 -6.34 30.64
N TYR A 195 -2.03 -5.81 30.17
CA TYR A 195 -1.79 -4.40 29.89
C TYR A 195 -1.20 -4.19 28.49
N THR A 196 -1.48 -3.02 27.91
CA THR A 196 -0.95 -2.57 26.62
C THR A 196 -0.30 -1.19 26.72
N PRO A 197 0.76 -0.92 25.94
CA PRO A 197 1.33 0.43 25.81
C PRO A 197 0.40 1.35 25.02
N ARG A 198 0.27 2.61 25.47
CA ARG A 198 -0.60 3.65 24.89
C ARG A 198 0.10 5.01 24.83
N ARG A 199 -0.27 5.82 23.83
CA ARG A 199 0.26 7.17 23.65
C ARG A 199 -0.40 8.17 24.60
N LYS A 200 0.35 9.19 25.01
CA LYS A 200 -0.17 10.25 25.87
C LYS A 200 -1.36 10.99 25.24
N GLU A 201 -1.28 11.22 23.93
CA GLU A 201 -2.25 12.02 23.18
C GLU A 201 -3.63 11.35 23.13
N ASN A 202 -3.66 10.01 23.16
CA ASN A 202 -4.89 9.24 23.12
C ASN A 202 -4.71 7.88 23.82
N LEU A 203 -4.98 7.84 25.12
CA LEU A 203 -4.85 6.61 25.92
C LEU A 203 -5.89 5.53 25.56
N HIS A 204 -6.98 5.89 24.87
CA HIS A 204 -8.02 4.94 24.45
C HIS A 204 -7.62 4.13 23.20
N GLU A 205 -6.62 4.58 22.45
CA GLU A 205 -6.24 4.01 21.15
C GLU A 205 -5.03 3.08 21.26
N ASN A 206 -5.11 1.89 20.65
CA ASN A 206 -4.00 0.92 20.70
C ASN A 206 -2.90 1.35 19.73
N LEU A 207 -1.69 0.86 19.97
CA LEU A 207 -0.65 0.95 18.95
C LEU A 207 -1.08 0.15 17.70
N HIS A 208 -0.95 0.79 16.54
CA HIS A 208 -1.20 0.24 15.21
C HIS A 208 -0.01 0.56 14.29
N ASP A 209 0.11 -0.14 13.16
CA ASP A 209 1.18 0.06 12.16
C ASP A 209 2.62 -0.16 12.67
N LEU A 210 2.79 -1.11 13.60
CA LEU A 210 4.11 -1.51 14.13
C LEU A 210 4.87 -2.39 13.11
N ARG A 211 5.38 -1.78 12.03
CA ARG A 211 5.93 -2.49 10.87
C ARG A 211 7.38 -2.96 11.01
N GLU A 212 8.13 -2.41 11.97
CA GLU A 212 9.58 -2.64 12.08
C GLU A 212 9.96 -3.88 12.92
N LEU A 213 9.07 -4.35 13.80
CA LEU A 213 9.30 -5.48 14.70
C LEU A 213 8.04 -6.32 14.86
N THR A 214 8.19 -7.64 15.02
CA THR A 214 7.05 -8.51 15.36
C THR A 214 6.52 -8.17 16.76
N PRO A 215 5.20 -8.28 17.01
CA PRO A 215 4.62 -7.99 18.32
C PRO A 215 5.29 -8.75 19.48
N GLU A 216 5.73 -9.98 19.26
CA GLU A 216 6.38 -10.82 20.27
C GLU A 216 7.75 -10.28 20.70
N HIS A 217 8.57 -9.83 19.74
CA HIS A 217 9.84 -9.16 20.04
C HIS A 217 9.62 -7.86 20.83
N LEU A 218 8.54 -7.14 20.50
CA LEU A 218 8.18 -5.92 21.22
C LEU A 218 7.73 -6.24 22.65
N GLU A 219 6.92 -7.27 22.86
CA GLU A 219 6.52 -7.75 24.19
C GLU A 219 7.73 -8.11 25.07
N LEU A 220 8.73 -8.80 24.52
CA LEU A 220 9.98 -9.12 25.22
C LEU A 220 10.80 -7.87 25.56
N THR A 221 10.83 -6.89 24.66
CA THR A 221 11.52 -5.60 24.88
C THR A 221 10.85 -4.83 26.00
N ILE A 222 9.52 -4.74 25.97
CA ILE A 222 8.71 -4.09 27.01
C ILE A 222 8.92 -4.78 28.35
N ARG A 223 8.90 -6.12 28.41
CA ARG A 223 9.17 -6.85 29.66
C ARG A 223 10.52 -6.47 30.26
N ARG A 224 11.58 -6.43 29.43
CA ARG A 224 12.92 -6.06 29.88
C ARG A 224 12.94 -4.65 30.47
N GLU A 225 12.37 -3.68 29.74
CA GLU A 225 12.28 -2.30 30.21
C GLU A 225 11.50 -2.18 31.53
N LEU A 226 10.36 -2.87 31.67
CA LEU A 226 9.58 -2.88 32.90
C LEU A 226 10.38 -3.42 34.09
N CYS A 227 11.15 -4.50 33.90
CA CYS A 227 12.05 -5.01 34.92
C CYS A 227 13.16 -4.01 35.28
N ASP A 228 13.70 -3.30 34.31
CA ASP A 228 14.75 -2.31 34.54
C ASP A 228 14.19 -1.08 35.26
N PHE A 229 13.01 -0.59 34.88
CA PHE A 229 12.30 0.48 35.56
C PHE A 229 12.00 0.14 37.01
N ALA A 230 11.57 -1.10 37.28
CA ALA A 230 11.33 -1.58 38.63
C ALA A 230 12.61 -1.57 39.47
N LYS A 231 13.74 -2.06 38.95
CA LYS A 231 15.04 -2.02 39.66
C LYS A 231 15.48 -0.59 39.96
N LEU A 232 15.22 0.35 39.05
CA LEU A 232 15.53 1.77 39.22
C LEU A 232 14.59 2.48 40.21
N SER A 233 13.41 1.93 40.48
CA SER A 233 12.32 2.58 41.21
C SER A 233 11.86 1.78 42.45
N GLN A 234 12.79 1.17 43.18
CA GLN A 234 12.50 0.39 44.40
C GLN A 234 11.46 -0.73 44.19
N ASN A 235 11.54 -1.44 43.07
CA ASN A 235 10.64 -2.51 42.63
C ASN A 235 9.19 -2.06 42.37
N ALA A 236 8.96 -0.76 42.16
CA ALA A 236 7.65 -0.20 41.84
C ALA A 236 7.60 0.26 40.38
N PHE A 237 6.45 0.08 39.73
CA PHE A 237 6.17 0.64 38.41
C PHE A 237 4.73 1.17 38.37
N TYR A 238 4.47 2.17 37.54
CA TYR A 238 3.17 2.83 37.44
C TYR A 238 2.36 2.31 36.24
N VAL A 239 1.12 1.93 36.48
CA VAL A 239 0.16 1.48 35.46
C VAL A 239 -1.15 2.25 35.60
N TYR A 240 -1.95 2.27 34.53
CA TYR A 240 -3.24 2.93 34.50
C TYR A 240 -4.36 1.92 34.30
N ASN A 241 -5.35 1.89 35.20
CA ASN A 241 -6.49 0.98 35.16
C ASN A 241 -7.78 1.69 34.70
N ASP A 242 -8.01 2.94 35.11
CA ASP A 242 -9.14 3.80 34.73
C ASP A 242 -8.66 5.06 33.99
N ILE A 243 -8.70 5.02 32.65
CA ILE A 243 -8.35 6.15 31.78
C ILE A 243 -9.51 7.11 31.51
N GLU A 244 -10.72 6.84 32.02
CA GLU A 244 -11.91 7.67 31.81
C GLU A 244 -12.02 8.77 32.87
N HIS A 245 -11.83 8.41 34.14
CA HIS A 245 -11.97 9.35 35.26
C HIS A 245 -10.64 9.58 36.00
N PHE A 246 -9.62 8.76 35.76
CA PHE A 246 -8.34 8.78 36.47
C PHE A 246 -8.49 8.71 37.99
N LYS A 247 -9.50 7.98 38.46
CA LYS A 247 -9.76 7.85 39.89
C LYS A 247 -8.69 6.92 40.49
N ASP A 248 -7.99 7.44 41.50
CA ASP A 248 -6.92 6.72 42.20
C ASP A 248 -5.75 6.30 41.27
N GLU A 249 -5.51 7.06 40.18
CA GLU A 249 -4.44 6.82 39.20
C GLU A 249 -3.22 7.74 39.39
N PRO A 250 -2.01 7.31 38.96
CA PRO A 250 -1.65 5.97 38.50
C PRO A 250 -1.53 4.95 39.64
N HIS A 251 -1.85 3.69 39.35
CA HIS A 251 -1.64 2.58 40.28
C HIS A 251 -0.19 2.10 40.29
N ILE A 252 0.30 1.73 41.48
CA ILE A 252 1.65 1.16 41.65
C ILE A 252 1.55 -0.36 41.66
N VAL A 253 2.30 -1.02 40.77
CA VAL A 253 2.52 -2.47 40.76
C VAL A 253 3.93 -2.79 41.25
N SER A 254 4.06 -3.86 42.03
CA SER A 254 5.37 -4.32 42.50
C SER A 254 5.92 -5.42 41.59
N ILE A 255 7.10 -5.19 41.02
CA ILE A 255 7.80 -6.14 40.15
C ILE A 255 9.11 -6.50 40.85
N LEU A 256 9.18 -7.70 41.41
CA LEU A 256 10.35 -8.18 42.15
C LEU A 256 11.32 -8.93 41.25
N SER A 257 10.78 -9.59 40.22
CA SER A 257 11.53 -10.44 39.30
C SER A 257 10.90 -10.46 37.92
N GLU A 258 11.62 -11.03 36.95
CA GLU A 258 11.09 -11.25 35.59
C GLU A 258 9.88 -12.20 35.59
N GLU A 259 9.69 -13.04 36.63
CA GLU A 259 8.53 -13.94 36.76
C GLU A 259 7.23 -13.22 37.12
N ASP A 260 7.29 -11.94 37.50
CA ASP A 260 6.12 -11.12 37.79
C ASP A 260 5.52 -10.52 36.51
N ILE A 261 6.19 -10.70 35.36
CA ILE A 261 5.73 -10.25 34.04
C ILE A 261 5.75 -11.41 33.05
N HIS A 262 4.64 -11.64 32.37
CA HIS A 262 4.56 -12.62 31.29
C HIS A 262 4.17 -11.97 29.97
N VAL A 263 4.70 -12.51 28.87
CA VAL A 263 4.28 -12.13 27.52
C VAL A 263 3.17 -13.06 27.02
N THR A 264 2.50 -12.70 25.92
CA THR A 264 1.36 -13.49 25.42
C THR A 264 1.74 -14.93 25.11
N GLU A 265 2.92 -15.13 24.53
CA GLU A 265 3.44 -16.46 24.21
C GLU A 265 3.55 -17.35 25.45
N GLU A 266 4.05 -16.81 26.56
CA GLU A 266 4.23 -17.57 27.80
C GLU A 266 2.90 -17.93 28.44
N ILE A 267 1.93 -17.02 28.44
CA ILE A 267 0.59 -17.28 28.99
C ILE A 267 -0.15 -18.32 28.15
N TYR A 268 -0.15 -18.14 26.83
CA TYR A 268 -1.00 -18.95 25.96
C TYR A 268 -0.39 -20.27 25.55
N LYS A 269 0.94 -20.40 25.46
CA LYS A 269 1.58 -21.70 25.17
C LYS A 269 1.62 -22.63 26.38
N ARG A 270 1.49 -22.13 27.62
CA ARG A 270 1.48 -22.97 28.84
C ARG A 270 0.43 -24.08 28.82
N ALA A 271 -0.71 -23.82 28.19
CA ALA A 271 -1.78 -24.82 28.06
C ALA A 271 -1.35 -26.08 27.28
N LEU A 272 -0.27 -26.02 26.47
CA LEU A 272 0.28 -27.20 25.78
C LEU A 272 0.73 -28.31 26.74
N PHE A 273 1.18 -27.96 27.95
CA PHE A 273 1.63 -28.93 28.94
C PHE A 273 0.48 -29.71 29.58
N THR A 274 -0.72 -29.13 29.60
CA THR A 274 -1.92 -29.76 30.19
C THR A 274 -2.87 -30.31 29.12
N LEU A 275 -2.82 -29.75 27.91
CA LEU A 275 -3.68 -30.08 26.77
C LEU A 275 -2.82 -30.38 25.53
N PRO A 276 -2.43 -31.64 25.27
CA PRO A 276 -1.55 -31.99 24.15
C PRO A 276 -2.11 -31.61 22.76
N SER A 277 -3.44 -31.58 22.62
CA SER A 277 -4.15 -31.20 21.38
C SER A 277 -4.47 -29.70 21.31
N TYR A 278 -3.98 -28.88 22.25
CA TYR A 278 -4.11 -27.44 22.17
C TYR A 278 -3.03 -26.87 21.23
N ARG A 279 -3.32 -25.79 20.51
CA ARG A 279 -2.31 -25.03 19.75
C ARG A 279 -2.56 -23.53 19.92
N TYR A 280 -1.48 -22.75 19.95
CA TYR A 280 -1.51 -21.29 20.02
C TYR A 280 -0.82 -20.68 18.82
N TYR A 281 -1.49 -19.70 18.19
CA TYR A 281 -0.96 -18.91 17.09
C TYR A 281 -1.22 -17.43 17.32
N ARG A 282 -0.21 -16.59 17.08
CA ARG A 282 -0.37 -15.14 16.96
C ARG A 282 -0.64 -14.81 15.50
N LEU A 283 -1.77 -14.16 15.21
CA LEU A 283 -2.21 -13.80 13.86
C LEU A 283 -2.70 -12.35 13.85
N PRO A 284 -1.80 -11.35 13.81
CA PRO A 284 -2.16 -9.94 13.91
C PRO A 284 -3.14 -9.53 12.80
N LEU A 285 -4.41 -9.25 13.15
CA LEU A 285 -5.43 -8.76 12.22
C LEU A 285 -5.61 -7.25 12.41
N PRO A 286 -5.79 -6.48 11.31
CA PRO A 286 -5.92 -5.03 11.38
C PRO A 286 -7.16 -4.60 12.17
N MET A 287 -7.05 -3.52 12.94
CA MET A 287 -8.20 -2.91 13.61
C MET A 287 -9.26 -2.43 12.60
N GLU A 288 -8.82 -1.84 11.48
CA GLU A 288 -9.67 -1.34 10.41
C GLU A 288 -9.18 -1.84 9.04
N GLY A 289 -10.11 -2.14 8.12
CA GLY A 289 -9.77 -2.59 6.77
C GLY A 289 -9.58 -4.10 6.65
N ALA A 290 -8.96 -4.54 5.54
CA ALA A 290 -8.71 -5.94 5.27
C ALA A 290 -7.29 -6.37 5.67
N PRO A 291 -7.09 -7.61 6.17
CA PRO A 291 -5.77 -8.15 6.46
C PRO A 291 -4.84 -8.09 5.25
N LEU A 292 -3.54 -8.00 5.49
CA LEU A 292 -2.54 -8.14 4.44
C LEU A 292 -2.46 -9.59 3.95
N GLU A 293 -1.97 -9.76 2.73
CA GLU A 293 -1.85 -11.05 2.07
C GLU A 293 -0.92 -12.00 2.83
N GLU A 294 0.12 -11.46 3.47
CA GLU A 294 1.01 -12.24 4.33
C GLU A 294 0.30 -12.73 5.60
N THR A 295 -0.69 -11.97 6.11
CA THR A 295 -1.52 -12.41 7.23
C THR A 295 -2.42 -13.57 6.82
N PHE A 296 -2.99 -13.53 5.60
CA PHE A 296 -3.71 -14.68 5.05
C PHE A 296 -2.78 -15.88 4.85
N ASP A 297 -1.57 -15.69 4.32
CA ASP A 297 -0.58 -16.76 4.17
C ASP A 297 -0.21 -17.40 5.52
N ALA A 298 -0.03 -16.60 6.57
CA ALA A 298 0.21 -17.09 7.92
C ALA A 298 -0.96 -17.94 8.42
N PHE A 299 -2.20 -17.48 8.23
CA PHE A 299 -3.40 -18.25 8.57
C PHE A 299 -3.46 -19.58 7.79
N ILE A 300 -3.19 -19.55 6.47
CA ILE A 300 -3.14 -20.75 5.63
C ILE A 300 -2.05 -21.72 6.07
N SER A 301 -0.88 -21.24 6.52
CA SER A 301 0.16 -22.11 7.05
C SER A 301 -0.34 -22.92 8.25
N VAL A 302 -1.09 -22.27 9.16
CA VAL A 302 -1.73 -22.95 10.29
C VAL A 302 -2.71 -24.03 9.84
N LEU A 303 -3.53 -23.75 8.81
CA LEU A 303 -4.47 -24.73 8.27
C LEU A 303 -3.75 -25.94 7.68
N ARG A 304 -2.69 -25.71 6.90
CA ARG A 304 -1.87 -26.75 6.26
C ARG A 304 -1.13 -27.62 7.28
N GLU A 305 -0.68 -27.02 8.37
CA GLU A 305 0.00 -27.71 9.48
C GLU A 305 -0.97 -28.43 10.42
N THR A 306 -2.28 -28.28 10.23
CA THR A 306 -3.33 -28.86 11.08
C THR A 306 -4.06 -30.00 10.35
N PRO A 307 -3.75 -31.29 10.65
CA PRO A 307 -4.36 -32.42 9.95
C PRO A 307 -5.88 -32.51 10.09
N SER A 308 -6.44 -32.04 11.19
CA SER A 308 -7.89 -32.04 11.45
C SER A 308 -8.67 -30.97 10.66
N LEU A 309 -7.96 -30.04 10.02
CA LEU A 309 -8.50 -29.05 9.09
C LEU A 309 -8.14 -29.37 7.64
N ALA A 310 -7.51 -30.52 7.37
CA ALA A 310 -7.16 -30.94 6.03
C ALA A 310 -8.38 -31.49 5.26
N PRO A 311 -8.39 -31.38 3.91
CA PRO A 311 -9.51 -31.88 3.09
C PRO A 311 -9.76 -33.38 3.21
N HIS A 312 -8.73 -34.16 3.52
CA HIS A 312 -8.78 -35.64 3.58
C HIS A 312 -8.74 -36.17 5.03
N ARG A 313 -9.23 -35.36 5.98
CA ARG A 313 -9.35 -35.76 7.38
C ARG A 313 -10.24 -36.99 7.55
N ASP A 314 -10.03 -37.69 8.65
CA ASP A 314 -10.94 -38.73 9.12
C ASP A 314 -12.28 -38.09 9.56
N PRO A 315 -13.42 -38.39 8.91
CA PRO A 315 -14.71 -37.82 9.26
C PRO A 315 -15.23 -38.30 10.63
N CYS A 316 -14.69 -39.40 11.18
CA CYS A 316 -15.05 -39.89 12.51
C CYS A 316 -14.42 -39.06 13.64
N ARG A 317 -13.34 -38.32 13.38
CA ARG A 317 -12.74 -37.44 14.38
C ARG A 317 -13.54 -36.15 14.53
N PRO A 318 -13.72 -35.61 15.75
CA PRO A 318 -14.37 -34.31 15.93
C PRO A 318 -13.57 -33.19 15.25
N LEU A 319 -14.26 -32.12 14.89
CA LEU A 319 -13.60 -30.92 14.38
C LEU A 319 -12.89 -30.17 15.51
N PRO A 320 -11.74 -29.53 15.22
CA PRO A 320 -11.09 -28.69 16.21
C PRO A 320 -11.93 -27.46 16.52
N CYS A 321 -11.90 -27.04 17.79
CA CYS A 321 -12.48 -25.79 18.24
C CYS A 321 -11.55 -24.63 17.87
N LEU A 322 -12.03 -23.70 17.05
CA LEU A 322 -11.29 -22.48 16.71
C LEU A 322 -11.67 -21.37 17.69
N LEU A 323 -10.73 -20.88 18.48
CA LEU A 323 -10.94 -19.80 19.45
C LEU A 323 -10.17 -18.56 19.00
N PHE A 324 -10.86 -17.43 18.83
CA PHE A 324 -10.25 -16.15 18.42
C PHE A 324 -10.34 -15.11 19.55
N SER A 325 -9.25 -14.37 19.80
CA SER A 325 -9.23 -13.31 20.81
C SER A 325 -8.54 -12.03 20.34
N CYS A 326 -9.18 -10.89 20.59
CA CYS A 326 -8.60 -9.55 20.45
C CYS A 326 -8.71 -8.80 21.79
N GLN A 327 -8.53 -7.47 21.82
CA GLN A 327 -8.72 -6.69 23.05
C GLN A 327 -10.14 -6.84 23.62
N VAL A 328 -11.17 -6.38 22.89
CA VAL A 328 -12.56 -6.36 23.40
C VAL A 328 -13.37 -7.59 22.97
N GLY A 329 -12.96 -8.29 21.92
CA GLY A 329 -13.69 -9.44 21.38
C GLY A 329 -14.75 -9.10 20.32
N VAL A 330 -14.71 -7.89 19.77
CA VAL A 330 -15.68 -7.38 18.79
C VAL A 330 -15.10 -7.44 17.38
N GLY A 331 -14.56 -6.35 16.80
CA GLY A 331 -14.19 -6.25 15.38
C GLY A 331 -13.24 -7.33 14.87
N ARG A 332 -11.97 -7.32 15.32
CA ARG A 332 -10.92 -8.27 14.90
C ARG A 332 -11.27 -9.72 15.20
N THR A 333 -11.81 -9.99 16.39
CA THR A 333 -12.30 -11.33 16.76
C THR A 333 -13.38 -11.80 15.79
N ASN A 334 -14.31 -10.92 15.41
CA ASN A 334 -15.37 -11.27 14.47
C ASN A 334 -14.82 -11.60 13.08
N LEU A 335 -13.83 -10.84 12.61
CA LEU A 335 -13.13 -11.13 11.37
C LEU A 335 -12.45 -12.51 11.41
N GLY A 336 -11.71 -12.81 12.49
CA GLY A 336 -11.12 -14.13 12.70
C GLY A 336 -12.15 -15.26 12.72
N MET A 337 -13.27 -15.06 13.42
CA MET A 337 -14.39 -16.02 13.42
C MET A 337 -14.96 -16.26 12.01
N ILE A 338 -15.08 -15.21 11.18
CA ILE A 338 -15.55 -15.35 9.79
C ILE A 338 -14.54 -16.15 8.96
N LEU A 339 -13.23 -15.89 9.09
CA LEU A 339 -12.19 -16.69 8.41
C LEU A 339 -12.29 -18.17 8.81
N GLY A 340 -12.45 -18.45 10.10
CA GLY A 340 -12.69 -19.81 10.61
C GLY A 340 -13.98 -20.43 10.07
N ALA A 341 -15.06 -19.65 9.95
CA ALA A 341 -16.35 -20.12 9.41
C ALA A 341 -16.24 -20.51 7.94
N LEU A 342 -15.54 -19.72 7.13
CA LEU A 342 -15.27 -20.04 5.73
C LEU A 342 -14.52 -21.37 5.59
N VAL A 343 -13.45 -21.58 6.37
CA VAL A 343 -12.74 -22.87 6.39
C VAL A 343 -13.67 -24.02 6.80
N MET A 344 -14.54 -23.81 7.79
CA MET A 344 -15.51 -24.82 8.21
C MET A 344 -16.57 -25.12 7.14
N HIS A 345 -16.94 -24.16 6.30
CA HIS A 345 -17.83 -24.39 5.15
C HIS A 345 -17.20 -25.32 4.13
N HIS A 346 -15.91 -25.16 3.83
CA HIS A 346 -15.18 -26.07 2.94
C HIS A 346 -15.01 -27.49 3.52
N LEU A 347 -14.99 -27.61 4.86
CA LEU A 347 -14.92 -28.90 5.56
C LEU A 347 -16.24 -29.66 5.65
N LYS A 348 -17.36 -28.97 5.87
CA LYS A 348 -18.69 -29.58 6.14
C LYS A 348 -19.70 -29.41 5.01
N GLY A 349 -19.39 -28.58 4.02
CA GLY A 349 -20.37 -27.94 3.15
C GLY A 349 -20.97 -26.71 3.82
N ALA A 350 -21.29 -25.68 3.02
CA ALA A 350 -22.01 -24.51 3.51
C ALA A 350 -23.42 -24.91 4.00
N PRO A 351 -23.95 -24.26 5.06
CA PRO A 351 -25.30 -24.54 5.54
C PRO A 351 -26.33 -24.33 4.43
N LYS A 352 -27.14 -25.37 4.11
CA LYS A 352 -28.16 -25.31 3.05
C LYS A 352 -29.32 -24.33 3.35
N GLN A 353 -29.52 -23.97 4.61
CA GLN A 353 -30.40 -22.89 5.01
C GLN A 353 -29.56 -21.66 5.31
N ALA A 354 -29.55 -20.70 4.38
CA ALA A 354 -29.13 -19.36 4.70
C ALA A 354 -30.00 -18.88 5.88
N ILE A 355 -29.36 -18.50 7.00
CA ILE A 355 -30.06 -17.72 8.03
C ILE A 355 -30.38 -16.39 7.38
N ARG A 356 -31.54 -16.32 6.72
CA ARG A 356 -32.06 -15.08 6.12
C ARG A 356 -32.40 -14.16 7.28
N SER A 357 -31.49 -13.24 7.56
CA SER A 357 -31.83 -12.05 8.35
C SER A 357 -32.87 -11.27 7.56
N GLU A 358 -34.08 -11.10 8.12
CA GLU A 358 -35.15 -10.27 7.54
C GLU A 358 -34.67 -8.85 7.19
N ARG A 359 -33.56 -8.38 7.76
CA ARG A 359 -32.96 -7.06 7.51
C ARG A 359 -32.13 -6.95 6.21
N THR A 360 -31.91 -8.05 5.48
CA THR A 360 -30.98 -8.09 4.32
C THR A 360 -31.66 -8.09 2.94
N GLN A 361 -32.99 -8.11 2.85
CA GLN A 361 -33.69 -8.30 1.57
C GLN A 361 -33.69 -7.10 0.62
N ASP A 362 -33.37 -5.88 1.07
CA ASP A 362 -33.53 -4.64 0.26
C ASP A 362 -32.26 -3.78 0.12
N ARG A 363 -31.07 -4.30 0.42
CA ARG A 363 -29.85 -3.46 0.36
C ARG A 363 -29.18 -3.51 -1.01
N PRO A 364 -28.92 -2.36 -1.66
CA PRO A 364 -28.26 -2.34 -2.96
C PRO A 364 -26.84 -2.89 -2.82
N GLU A 365 -26.48 -3.79 -3.72
CA GLU A 365 -25.12 -4.31 -3.84
C GLU A 365 -24.20 -3.27 -4.47
N PHE A 366 -23.03 -3.07 -3.84
CA PHE A 366 -21.98 -2.21 -4.34
C PHE A 366 -21.49 -2.67 -5.72
N GLN A 367 -21.26 -1.71 -6.63
CA GLN A 367 -20.88 -2.02 -8.01
C GLN A 367 -19.59 -2.83 -8.10
N ILE A 368 -18.60 -2.52 -7.25
CA ILE A 368 -17.33 -3.28 -7.20
C ILE A 368 -17.54 -4.75 -6.80
N ILE A 369 -18.50 -5.05 -5.92
CA ILE A 369 -18.79 -6.43 -5.51
C ILE A 369 -19.43 -7.19 -6.67
N LYS A 370 -20.33 -6.58 -7.44
CA LYS A 370 -20.90 -7.17 -8.67
C LYS A 370 -19.84 -7.43 -9.74
N MET A 371 -18.91 -6.49 -9.90
CA MET A 371 -17.78 -6.67 -10.82
C MET A 371 -16.88 -7.83 -10.39
N LEU A 372 -16.63 -7.98 -9.09
CA LEU A 372 -15.84 -9.08 -8.56
C LEU A 372 -16.54 -10.42 -8.82
N THR A 373 -17.80 -10.55 -8.41
CA THR A 373 -18.54 -11.82 -8.50
C THR A 373 -18.83 -12.24 -9.94
N SER A 374 -19.01 -11.29 -10.86
CA SER A 374 -19.17 -11.61 -12.30
C SER A 374 -17.91 -12.15 -12.96
N ARG A 375 -16.71 -11.84 -12.41
CA ARG A 375 -15.42 -12.32 -12.94
C ARG A 375 -14.89 -13.56 -12.22
N LEU A 376 -15.33 -13.82 -10.99
CA LEU A 376 -14.92 -15.01 -10.23
C LEU A 376 -15.64 -16.28 -10.72
N PRO A 377 -14.95 -17.43 -10.78
CA PRO A 377 -15.61 -18.73 -10.94
C PRO A 377 -16.62 -18.95 -9.81
N GLU A 378 -17.85 -19.31 -10.14
CA GLU A 378 -18.94 -19.52 -9.17
C GLU A 378 -19.15 -18.33 -8.21
N GLY A 379 -18.85 -17.10 -8.66
CA GLY A 379 -18.76 -15.92 -7.79
C GLY A 379 -20.01 -15.61 -6.97
N GLN A 380 -21.21 -15.95 -7.46
CA GLN A 380 -22.45 -15.80 -6.70
C GLN A 380 -22.53 -16.76 -5.51
N GLN A 381 -22.10 -18.02 -5.68
CA GLN A 381 -22.03 -18.98 -4.60
C GLN A 381 -20.99 -18.54 -3.57
N VAL A 382 -19.80 -18.12 -4.02
CA VAL A 382 -18.73 -17.58 -3.15
C VAL A 382 -19.25 -16.44 -2.28
N LEU A 383 -20.03 -15.51 -2.87
CA LEU A 383 -20.66 -14.39 -2.19
C LEU A 383 -21.67 -14.84 -1.13
N GLU A 384 -22.54 -15.79 -1.47
CA GLU A 384 -23.58 -16.32 -0.57
C GLU A 384 -22.98 -17.04 0.65
N GLU A 385 -21.92 -17.80 0.44
CA GLU A 385 -21.18 -18.47 1.52
C GLU A 385 -20.52 -17.46 2.47
N VAL A 386 -19.95 -16.38 1.95
CA VAL A 386 -19.40 -15.29 2.76
C VAL A 386 -20.49 -14.57 3.54
N ASN A 387 -21.61 -14.27 2.89
CA ASN A 387 -22.78 -13.68 3.57
C ASN A 387 -23.28 -14.57 4.72
N THR A 388 -23.31 -15.88 4.50
CA THR A 388 -23.68 -16.85 5.52
C THR A 388 -22.67 -16.87 6.66
N ALA A 389 -21.37 -16.88 6.38
CA ALA A 389 -20.32 -16.84 7.40
C ALA A 389 -20.39 -15.55 8.26
N ILE A 390 -20.64 -14.40 7.62
CA ILE A 390 -20.87 -13.12 8.32
C ILE A 390 -22.10 -13.20 9.21
N ALA A 391 -23.21 -13.75 8.71
CA ALA A 391 -24.44 -13.90 9.47
C ALA A 391 -24.24 -14.79 10.71
N LEU A 392 -23.53 -15.92 10.58
CA LEU A 392 -23.23 -16.82 11.69
C LEU A 392 -22.39 -16.15 12.79
N CYS A 393 -21.54 -15.20 12.43
CA CYS A 393 -20.68 -14.49 13.38
C CYS A 393 -21.30 -13.18 13.90
N SER A 394 -22.46 -12.75 13.38
CA SER A 394 -23.00 -11.39 13.55
C SER A 394 -23.40 -10.93 14.97
N LYS A 395 -23.38 -11.81 15.98
CA LYS A 395 -23.92 -11.55 17.33
C LYS A 395 -23.40 -10.26 17.99
N MET A 396 -22.11 -9.95 17.80
CA MET A 396 -21.48 -8.76 18.39
C MET A 396 -21.20 -7.65 17.38
N HIS A 397 -20.94 -8.04 16.13
CA HIS A 397 -20.58 -7.12 15.08
C HIS A 397 -20.95 -7.75 13.73
N ASN A 398 -21.56 -6.96 12.86
CA ASN A 398 -21.85 -7.37 11.49
C ASN A 398 -21.19 -6.38 10.53
N ILE A 399 -20.15 -6.86 9.83
CA ILE A 399 -19.36 -6.05 8.90
C ILE A 399 -20.24 -5.42 7.82
N LYS A 400 -21.27 -6.14 7.35
CA LYS A 400 -22.22 -5.59 6.35
C LYS A 400 -23.10 -4.51 6.95
N ASP A 401 -23.64 -4.69 8.16
CA ASP A 401 -24.45 -3.66 8.81
C ASP A 401 -23.64 -2.38 9.02
N SER A 402 -22.41 -2.49 9.55
CA SER A 402 -21.52 -1.35 9.71
C SER A 402 -21.16 -0.67 8.38
N LEU A 403 -20.96 -1.43 7.30
CA LEU A 403 -20.74 -0.89 5.96
C LEU A 403 -21.93 -0.04 5.47
N TYR A 404 -23.15 -0.56 5.56
CA TYR A 404 -24.35 0.14 5.10
C TYR A 404 -24.76 1.30 6.01
N GLU A 405 -24.51 1.20 7.32
CA GLU A 405 -24.68 2.31 8.26
C GLU A 405 -23.75 3.47 7.94
N ASN A 406 -22.47 3.19 7.66
CA ASN A 406 -21.50 4.23 7.27
C ASN A 406 -21.84 4.84 5.90
N LYS A 407 -22.28 4.03 4.92
CA LYS A 407 -22.79 4.54 3.63
C LYS A 407 -23.99 5.47 3.81
N THR A 408 -24.96 5.07 4.64
CA THR A 408 -26.15 5.90 4.95
C THR A 408 -25.76 7.21 5.64
N LYS A 409 -24.86 7.15 6.63
CA LYS A 409 -24.34 8.35 7.31
C LYS A 409 -23.62 9.28 6.33
N LEU A 410 -22.79 8.73 5.44
CA LEU A 410 -22.10 9.50 4.41
C LEU A 410 -23.09 10.22 3.47
N ALA A 411 -24.11 9.51 2.98
CA ALA A 411 -25.13 10.07 2.09
C ALA A 411 -25.98 11.15 2.78
N GLY A 412 -26.20 11.04 4.10
CA GLY A 412 -26.93 12.02 4.89
C GLY A 412 -26.18 13.34 5.15
N ILE A 413 -24.89 13.43 4.84
CA ILE A 413 -24.11 14.66 5.04
C ILE A 413 -24.29 15.57 3.82
N GLY A 414 -25.08 16.64 3.98
CA GLY A 414 -25.28 17.68 2.96
C GLY A 414 -24.02 18.49 2.69
N GLU A 415 -23.72 19.47 3.54
CA GLU A 415 -22.46 20.22 3.51
C GLU A 415 -21.43 19.55 4.42
N ASP A 416 -20.17 19.49 3.97
CA ASP A 416 -19.10 18.91 4.78
C ASP A 416 -18.74 19.84 5.94
N TYR A 417 -18.70 19.31 7.15
CA TYR A 417 -18.32 20.02 8.36
C TYR A 417 -17.19 19.27 9.07
N GLN A 418 -16.44 19.98 9.92
CA GLN A 418 -15.27 19.41 10.58
C GLN A 418 -15.59 18.92 11.99
N ILE A 419 -15.08 17.75 12.34
CA ILE A 419 -14.99 17.24 13.71
C ILE A 419 -13.50 17.12 14.03
N GLN A 420 -13.03 17.81 15.07
CA GLN A 420 -11.61 17.83 15.48
C GLN A 420 -10.64 18.22 14.33
N GLY A 421 -11.06 19.15 13.45
CA GLY A 421 -10.27 19.61 12.30
C GLY A 421 -10.29 18.68 11.08
N ASN A 422 -10.94 17.51 11.18
CA ASN A 422 -11.05 16.54 10.08
C ASN A 422 -12.43 16.61 9.42
N SER A 423 -12.46 16.46 8.09
CA SER A 423 -13.70 16.38 7.31
C SER A 423 -14.54 15.18 7.74
N THR A 424 -15.80 15.44 8.11
CA THR A 424 -16.73 14.37 8.54
C THR A 424 -17.10 13.49 7.34
N LYS A 425 -17.25 14.06 6.14
CA LYS A 425 -17.44 13.25 4.93
C LYS A 425 -16.25 12.33 4.68
N ARG A 426 -15.03 12.86 4.78
CA ARG A 426 -13.79 12.07 4.61
C ARG A 426 -13.70 10.94 5.64
N TYR A 427 -14.06 11.20 6.89
CA TYR A 427 -14.10 10.20 7.94
C TYR A 427 -15.04 9.03 7.61
N PHE A 428 -16.32 9.32 7.29
CA PHE A 428 -17.27 8.27 6.95
C PHE A 428 -16.96 7.57 5.62
N LEU A 429 -16.41 8.31 4.65
CA LEU A 429 -15.92 7.72 3.40
C LEU A 429 -14.82 6.69 3.70
N GLN A 430 -13.79 7.06 4.46
CA GLN A 430 -12.69 6.17 4.79
C GLN A 430 -13.19 4.90 5.50
N ARG A 431 -14.08 5.04 6.49
CA ARG A 431 -14.68 3.88 7.20
C ARG A 431 -15.54 3.00 6.31
N THR A 432 -16.26 3.60 5.36
CA THR A 432 -17.05 2.86 4.36
C THR A 432 -16.13 2.08 3.44
N LEU A 433 -15.08 2.71 2.90
CA LEU A 433 -14.08 2.09 2.03
C LEU A 433 -13.30 0.97 2.74
N GLN A 434 -12.89 1.17 4.00
CA GLN A 434 -12.23 0.13 4.79
C GLN A 434 -13.14 -1.09 5.03
N SER A 435 -14.41 -0.84 5.39
CA SER A 435 -15.40 -1.93 5.58
C SER A 435 -15.67 -2.66 4.26
N LEU A 436 -15.76 -1.93 3.15
CA LEU A 436 -15.99 -2.49 1.82
C LEU A 436 -14.78 -3.30 1.35
N GLU A 437 -13.56 -2.82 1.60
CA GLU A 437 -12.32 -3.55 1.33
C GLU A 437 -12.25 -4.84 2.14
N CYS A 438 -12.59 -4.81 3.43
CA CYS A 438 -12.67 -6.01 4.27
C CYS A 438 -13.65 -7.04 3.69
N TYR A 439 -14.84 -6.60 3.30
CA TYR A 439 -15.84 -7.46 2.67
C TYR A 439 -15.38 -8.01 1.32
N PHE A 440 -14.73 -7.19 0.49
CA PHE A 440 -14.12 -7.60 -0.77
C PHE A 440 -13.09 -8.72 -0.56
N TYR A 441 -12.17 -8.56 0.40
CA TYR A 441 -11.15 -9.58 0.68
C TYR A 441 -11.73 -10.88 1.25
N LEU A 442 -12.85 -10.84 1.99
CA LEU A 442 -13.52 -12.06 2.43
C LEU A 442 -14.06 -12.89 1.25
N ILE A 443 -14.60 -12.22 0.22
CA ILE A 443 -15.05 -12.86 -1.03
C ILE A 443 -13.86 -13.43 -1.79
N VAL A 444 -12.80 -12.65 -1.95
CA VAL A 444 -11.57 -13.08 -2.62
C VAL A 444 -10.92 -14.26 -1.88
N PHE A 445 -10.85 -14.21 -0.56
CA PHE A 445 -10.33 -15.31 0.26
C PHE A 445 -11.16 -16.58 0.11
N ASN A 446 -12.50 -16.46 0.09
CA ASN A 446 -13.34 -17.63 -0.13
C ASN A 446 -13.20 -18.21 -1.55
N ALA A 447 -13.03 -17.36 -2.58
CA ALA A 447 -12.71 -17.83 -3.93
C ALA A 447 -11.36 -18.57 -3.99
N TYR A 448 -10.35 -18.06 -3.29
CA TYR A 448 -9.08 -18.76 -3.10
C TYR A 448 -9.27 -20.12 -2.41
N LEU A 449 -10.11 -20.20 -1.37
CA LEU A 449 -10.40 -21.47 -0.69
C LEU A 449 -11.06 -22.49 -1.64
N HIS A 450 -12.03 -22.08 -2.47
CA HIS A 450 -12.62 -22.97 -3.48
C HIS A 450 -11.58 -23.62 -4.40
N GLU A 451 -10.58 -22.84 -4.83
CA GLU A 451 -9.53 -23.33 -5.72
C GLU A 451 -8.44 -24.12 -5.00
N GLN A 452 -7.93 -23.59 -3.89
CA GLN A 452 -6.69 -24.06 -3.26
C GLN A 452 -6.91 -25.00 -2.08
N TYR A 453 -8.09 -24.98 -1.45
CA TYR A 453 -8.41 -25.90 -0.35
C TYR A 453 -8.36 -27.38 -0.80
N PRO A 454 -8.99 -27.79 -1.92
CA PRO A 454 -8.88 -29.17 -2.41
C PRO A 454 -7.45 -29.57 -2.83
N LEU A 455 -6.62 -28.58 -3.18
CA LEU A 455 -5.22 -28.75 -3.57
C LEU A 455 -4.25 -28.68 -2.39
N VAL A 456 -4.75 -28.68 -1.15
CA VAL A 456 -3.95 -28.59 0.08
C VAL A 456 -3.02 -27.36 0.08
N PHE A 457 -3.53 -26.25 -0.46
CA PHE A 457 -2.83 -24.97 -0.55
C PHE A 457 -1.47 -25.07 -1.27
N ALA A 458 -1.45 -25.73 -2.43
CA ALA A 458 -0.27 -25.85 -3.28
C ALA A 458 0.34 -24.48 -3.62
N MET A 459 -0.50 -23.46 -3.74
CA MET A 459 -0.11 -22.06 -3.84
C MET A 459 -0.67 -21.30 -2.64
N ASN A 460 0.12 -20.40 -2.04
CA ASN A 460 -0.36 -19.56 -0.94
C ASN A 460 -1.24 -18.39 -1.46
N PHE A 461 -1.86 -17.65 -0.56
CA PHE A 461 -2.80 -16.58 -0.91
C PHE A 461 -2.10 -15.44 -1.66
N SER A 462 -0.92 -14.99 -1.20
CA SER A 462 -0.19 -13.89 -1.86
C SER A 462 0.25 -14.24 -3.29
N GLN A 463 0.70 -15.48 -3.54
CA GLN A 463 1.05 -15.97 -4.87
C GLN A 463 -0.18 -16.11 -5.77
N TRP A 464 -1.30 -16.60 -5.23
CA TRP A 464 -2.56 -16.69 -5.96
C TRP A 464 -3.09 -15.31 -6.34
N MET A 465 -3.00 -14.33 -5.45
CA MET A 465 -3.34 -12.92 -5.72
C MET A 465 -2.47 -12.33 -6.83
N CYS A 466 -1.15 -12.61 -6.85
CA CYS A 466 -0.27 -12.19 -7.95
C CYS A 466 -0.65 -12.86 -9.28
N SER A 467 -1.02 -14.15 -9.24
CA SER A 467 -1.50 -14.87 -10.43
C SER A 467 -2.83 -14.32 -10.95
N ASN A 468 -3.63 -13.70 -10.07
CA ASN A 468 -4.91 -13.06 -10.35
C ASN A 468 -4.83 -11.54 -10.14
N ALA A 469 -3.76 -10.88 -10.61
CA ALA A 469 -3.49 -9.47 -10.35
C ALA A 469 -4.62 -8.50 -10.78
N TRP A 470 -5.52 -8.92 -11.67
CA TRP A 470 -6.74 -8.17 -12.00
C TRP A 470 -7.60 -7.84 -10.76
N ILE A 471 -7.52 -8.64 -9.69
CA ILE A 471 -8.21 -8.39 -8.41
C ILE A 471 -7.66 -7.11 -7.76
N TYR A 472 -6.35 -6.87 -7.82
CA TYR A 472 -5.75 -5.63 -7.33
C TYR A 472 -6.19 -4.41 -8.14
N ARG A 473 -6.27 -4.54 -9.47
CA ARG A 473 -6.78 -3.46 -10.35
C ARG A 473 -8.22 -3.12 -10.00
N LEU A 474 -9.05 -4.15 -9.80
CA LEU A 474 -10.45 -3.96 -9.42
C LEU A 474 -10.56 -3.25 -8.06
N LEU A 475 -9.81 -3.69 -7.06
CA LEU A 475 -9.78 -3.07 -5.73
C LEU A 475 -9.26 -1.63 -5.76
N ALA A 476 -8.31 -1.31 -6.64
CA ALA A 476 -7.81 0.05 -6.78
C ALA A 476 -8.94 1.02 -7.19
N ALA A 477 -9.94 0.55 -7.94
CA ALA A 477 -11.14 1.28 -8.34
C ALA A 477 -12.30 1.15 -7.34
N ILE A 478 -12.02 0.97 -6.04
CA ILE A 478 -13.05 0.84 -4.98
C ILE A 478 -13.91 2.10 -4.80
N ASP A 479 -13.36 3.27 -5.10
CA ASP A 479 -14.11 4.53 -5.07
C ASP A 479 -14.61 4.89 -6.47
N LEU A 480 -15.85 4.51 -6.75
CA LEU A 480 -16.56 4.83 -7.99
C LEU A 480 -17.52 6.02 -7.85
N SER A 481 -17.37 6.83 -6.79
CA SER A 481 -18.30 7.92 -6.50
C SER A 481 -18.37 8.99 -7.60
N GLU A 482 -17.28 9.24 -8.32
CA GLU A 482 -17.27 10.22 -9.41
C GLU A 482 -18.14 9.83 -10.61
N LEU A 483 -18.51 8.56 -10.78
CA LEU A 483 -19.44 8.14 -11.84
C LEU A 483 -20.86 8.68 -11.64
N SER A 484 -21.23 9.03 -10.41
CA SER A 484 -22.55 9.59 -10.07
C SER A 484 -22.48 11.07 -9.69
N ALA A 485 -21.31 11.71 -9.84
CA ALA A 485 -21.16 13.13 -9.53
C ALA A 485 -21.98 14.00 -10.52
N PRO A 486 -22.85 14.90 -10.04
CA PRO A 486 -23.73 15.65 -10.92
C PRO A 486 -22.97 16.72 -11.74
N ALA A 487 -23.27 16.83 -13.03
CA ALA A 487 -22.72 17.89 -13.90
C ALA A 487 -23.00 19.31 -13.36
N ALA A 488 -24.11 19.49 -12.64
CA ALA A 488 -24.50 20.76 -12.03
C ALA A 488 -23.50 21.30 -10.99
N LEU A 489 -22.49 20.51 -10.57
CA LEU A 489 -21.39 21.01 -9.74
C LEU A 489 -20.64 22.18 -10.41
N VAL A 490 -20.54 22.18 -11.74
CA VAL A 490 -19.95 23.27 -12.50
C VAL A 490 -20.86 24.51 -12.48
N THR A 491 -22.15 24.34 -12.77
CA THR A 491 -23.10 25.46 -12.85
C THR A 491 -23.48 26.04 -11.47
N ARG A 492 -23.23 25.30 -10.39
CA ARG A 492 -23.33 25.76 -8.99
C ARG A 492 -22.04 26.40 -8.47
N GLY A 493 -20.96 26.47 -9.26
CA GLY A 493 -19.67 27.02 -8.85
C GLY A 493 -18.90 26.16 -7.84
N THR A 494 -19.31 24.91 -7.63
CA THR A 494 -18.58 23.96 -6.76
C THR A 494 -17.33 23.43 -7.48
N ARG A 495 -17.41 23.23 -8.79
CA ARG A 495 -16.29 22.94 -9.69
C ARG A 495 -16.10 24.09 -10.66
N VAL A 496 -14.86 24.29 -11.10
CA VAL A 496 -14.50 25.34 -12.06
C VAL A 496 -14.01 24.72 -13.36
N LEU A 497 -14.36 25.32 -14.49
CA LEU A 497 -13.83 24.92 -15.80
C LEU A 497 -12.45 25.56 -15.99
N VAL A 498 -11.43 24.74 -16.24
CA VAL A 498 -10.05 25.21 -16.46
C VAL A 498 -9.69 24.97 -17.92
N ALA A 499 -9.23 26.02 -18.60
CA ALA A 499 -8.80 25.89 -19.99
C ALA A 499 -7.58 24.98 -20.09
N SER A 500 -7.54 24.11 -21.10
CA SER A 500 -6.46 23.12 -21.26
C SER A 500 -5.08 23.77 -21.34
N GLU A 501 -4.98 24.97 -21.93
CA GLU A 501 -3.74 25.75 -22.07
C GLU A 501 -3.14 26.16 -20.73
N TYR A 502 -3.97 26.31 -19.68
CA TYR A 502 -3.52 26.68 -18.33
C TYR A 502 -2.45 25.70 -17.79
N LEU A 503 -2.64 24.41 -18.03
CA LEU A 503 -1.80 23.32 -17.49
C LEU A 503 -0.84 22.72 -18.54
N ALA A 504 -0.85 23.24 -19.77
CA ALA A 504 -0.16 22.66 -20.91
C ALA A 504 0.89 23.61 -21.49
N PRO A 505 2.03 23.82 -20.81
CA PRO A 505 3.09 24.68 -21.35
C PRO A 505 3.59 24.12 -22.68
N ASP A 506 3.77 25.01 -23.65
CA ASP A 506 4.25 24.68 -24.98
C ASP A 506 5.78 24.64 -25.01
N ILE A 507 6.32 23.47 -24.68
CA ILE A 507 7.76 23.26 -24.55
C ILE A 507 8.44 23.19 -25.91
N LEU A 508 7.71 22.73 -26.92
CA LEU A 508 8.20 22.68 -28.30
C LEU A 508 7.96 23.95 -29.09
N SER A 509 7.31 24.95 -28.49
CA SER A 509 7.00 26.22 -29.17
C SER A 509 6.21 26.05 -30.48
N THR A 510 5.37 25.01 -30.58
CA THR A 510 4.59 24.70 -31.80
C THR A 510 3.24 25.39 -31.86
N ALA A 511 2.79 26.02 -30.77
CA ALA A 511 1.48 26.67 -30.73
C ALA A 511 1.36 27.79 -31.78
N LYS A 512 2.46 28.47 -32.13
CA LYS A 512 2.44 29.51 -33.17
C LYS A 512 2.28 28.95 -34.59
N GLU A 513 2.90 27.81 -34.88
CA GLU A 513 2.90 27.21 -36.22
C GLU A 513 1.68 26.32 -36.45
N MET A 514 1.39 25.46 -35.47
CA MET A 514 0.38 24.40 -35.57
C MET A 514 -0.93 24.75 -34.83
N LYS A 515 -1.01 25.93 -34.19
CA LYS A 515 -2.12 26.34 -33.31
C LYS A 515 -2.34 25.40 -32.11
N VAL A 516 -1.39 24.51 -31.83
CA VAL A 516 -1.46 23.55 -30.73
C VAL A 516 -0.08 23.33 -30.12
N SER A 517 -0.04 23.21 -28.80
CA SER A 517 1.19 23.00 -28.04
C SER A 517 1.74 21.58 -28.24
N ASN A 518 3.06 21.47 -28.14
CA ASN A 518 3.80 20.19 -28.11
C ASN A 518 3.55 19.25 -29.30
N PHE A 519 3.21 19.80 -30.48
CA PHE A 519 3.05 19.03 -31.73
C PHE A 519 4.39 18.46 -32.19
N ARG A 520 4.45 17.16 -32.44
CA ARG A 520 5.66 16.49 -32.94
C ARG A 520 5.32 15.25 -33.74
N ARG A 521 6.32 14.78 -34.50
CA ARG A 521 6.26 13.58 -35.32
C ARG A 521 7.44 12.68 -34.99
N VAL A 522 7.20 11.37 -34.91
CA VAL A 522 8.28 10.36 -34.82
C VAL A 522 9.07 10.38 -36.13
N PRO A 523 10.41 10.53 -36.09
CA PRO A 523 11.26 10.57 -37.29
C PRO A 523 10.97 9.42 -38.25
N LYS A 524 10.77 9.75 -39.53
CA LYS A 524 10.48 8.80 -40.64
C LYS A 524 9.21 7.94 -40.48
N MET A 525 8.38 8.16 -39.45
CA MET A 525 7.16 7.39 -39.22
C MET A 525 5.91 8.27 -39.29
N ALA A 526 4.76 7.68 -39.59
CA ALA A 526 3.47 8.40 -39.64
C ALA A 526 2.79 8.46 -38.26
N VAL A 527 3.57 8.73 -37.21
CA VAL A 527 3.11 8.80 -35.81
C VAL A 527 3.33 10.21 -35.29
N TYR A 528 2.27 10.81 -34.73
CA TYR A 528 2.22 12.20 -34.30
C TYR A 528 1.72 12.31 -32.85
N GLY A 529 2.22 13.29 -32.11
CA GLY A 529 1.82 13.56 -30.73
C GLY A 529 1.65 15.05 -30.45
N MET A 530 0.65 15.42 -29.63
CA MET A 530 0.39 16.82 -29.26
C MET A 530 -0.50 16.97 -28.02
N THR A 531 -0.67 18.21 -27.55
CA THR A 531 -1.75 18.58 -26.62
C THR A 531 -3.12 18.48 -27.29
N GLN A 532 -4.19 18.25 -26.53
CA GLN A 532 -5.56 18.23 -27.03
C GLN A 532 -5.91 19.56 -27.74
N PRO A 533 -6.22 19.54 -29.05
CA PRO A 533 -6.63 20.74 -29.77
C PRO A 533 -8.11 21.06 -29.55
N GLY A 534 -8.46 22.35 -29.66
CA GLY A 534 -9.84 22.78 -29.96
C GLY A 534 -10.12 22.78 -31.46
N SER A 535 -11.35 23.12 -31.86
CA SER A 535 -11.86 23.05 -33.24
C SER A 535 -10.99 23.76 -34.28
N GLU A 536 -10.51 24.97 -33.98
CA GLU A 536 -9.65 25.73 -34.90
C GLU A 536 -8.29 25.05 -35.10
N ALA A 537 -7.66 24.64 -34.00
CA ALA A 537 -6.37 23.96 -34.02
C ALA A 537 -6.48 22.58 -34.67
N LEU A 538 -7.57 21.86 -34.41
CA LEU A 538 -7.86 20.57 -35.04
C LEU A 538 -7.95 20.71 -36.57
N SER A 539 -8.68 21.73 -37.05
CA SER A 539 -8.79 22.00 -38.48
C SER A 539 -7.42 22.29 -39.11
N ALA A 540 -6.60 23.12 -38.46
CA ALA A 540 -5.25 23.43 -38.93
C ALA A 540 -4.34 22.18 -39.00
N VAL A 541 -4.40 21.32 -37.99
CA VAL A 541 -3.61 20.08 -37.95
C VAL A 541 -4.10 19.09 -39.02
N LEU A 542 -5.41 18.93 -39.20
CA LEU A 542 -5.97 18.05 -40.23
C LEU A 542 -5.56 18.50 -41.65
N SER A 543 -5.65 19.80 -41.96
CA SER A 543 -5.16 20.35 -43.23
C SER A 543 -3.67 20.08 -43.41
N TYR A 544 -2.85 20.28 -42.37
CA TYR A 544 -1.41 19.96 -42.45
C TYR A 544 -1.16 18.47 -42.77
N LEU A 545 -1.85 17.57 -42.08
CA LEU A 545 -1.65 16.12 -42.24
C LEU A 545 -2.15 15.60 -43.60
N THR A 546 -3.24 16.16 -44.12
CA THR A 546 -3.85 15.71 -45.39
C THR A 546 -3.24 16.40 -46.61
N GLU A 547 -2.98 17.71 -46.55
CA GLU A 547 -2.48 18.47 -47.70
C GLU A 547 -0.96 18.42 -47.81
N GLN A 548 -0.24 18.68 -46.71
CA GLN A 548 1.23 18.75 -46.73
C GLN A 548 1.87 17.37 -46.56
N ARG A 549 1.35 16.55 -45.64
CA ARG A 549 1.87 15.20 -45.39
C ARG A 549 1.20 14.11 -46.24
N LYS A 550 0.11 14.45 -46.94
CA LYS A 550 -0.59 13.57 -47.89
C LYS A 550 -1.09 12.26 -47.28
N HIS A 551 -1.48 12.29 -46.01
CA HIS A 551 -2.11 11.15 -45.36
C HIS A 551 -3.58 11.06 -45.77
N ALA A 552 -3.97 9.93 -46.38
CA ALA A 552 -5.34 9.69 -46.80
C ALA A 552 -6.23 9.17 -45.65
N HIS A 553 -5.67 8.42 -44.71
CA HIS A 553 -6.36 7.85 -43.57
C HIS A 553 -5.64 8.23 -42.27
N LEU A 554 -6.42 8.59 -41.26
CA LEU A 554 -5.96 9.13 -39.99
C LEU A 554 -6.71 8.44 -38.85
N LEU A 555 -5.99 7.77 -37.95
CA LEU A 555 -6.52 7.37 -36.66
C LEU A 555 -6.10 8.39 -35.61
N TRP A 556 -7.07 9.12 -35.06
CA TRP A 556 -6.88 10.03 -33.94
C TRP A 556 -7.31 9.35 -32.63
N VAL A 557 -6.39 9.27 -31.67
CA VAL A 557 -6.66 8.72 -30.34
C VAL A 557 -6.45 9.80 -29.28
N ASN A 558 -7.52 10.13 -28.56
CA ASN A 558 -7.42 10.93 -27.34
C ASN A 558 -7.23 10.00 -26.13
N LEU A 559 -6.26 10.36 -25.28
CA LEU A 559 -5.76 9.55 -24.16
C LEU A 559 -6.25 10.04 -22.78
N GLN A 560 -7.26 10.91 -22.73
CA GLN A 560 -7.71 11.55 -21.50
C GLN A 560 -8.69 10.71 -20.69
N GLU A 561 -8.45 10.64 -19.38
CA GLU A 561 -9.32 9.99 -18.38
C GLU A 561 -10.23 11.00 -17.65
N GLU A 562 -10.03 12.29 -17.93
CA GLU A 562 -10.82 13.40 -17.42
C GLU A 562 -12.00 13.69 -18.36
N LEU A 563 -13.05 14.34 -17.84
CA LEU A 563 -14.10 14.92 -18.70
C LEU A 563 -13.55 16.12 -19.47
N VAL A 564 -13.79 16.16 -20.77
CA VAL A 564 -13.33 17.26 -21.64
C VAL A 564 -14.49 17.77 -22.49
N VAL A 565 -14.69 19.10 -22.48
CA VAL A 565 -15.68 19.77 -23.32
C VAL A 565 -15.05 20.99 -23.99
N GLU A 566 -15.48 21.31 -25.21
CA GLU A 566 -15.13 22.57 -25.85
C GLU A 566 -16.29 23.55 -25.71
N GLY A 567 -16.03 24.72 -25.13
CA GLY A 567 -17.02 25.79 -25.01
C GLY A 567 -16.55 27.07 -25.69
N ASN A 568 -17.38 27.65 -26.56
CA ASN A 568 -17.05 28.83 -27.36
C ASN A 568 -15.70 28.72 -28.12
N GLY A 569 -15.34 27.53 -28.59
CA GLY A 569 -14.09 27.28 -29.34
C GLY A 569 -12.85 27.00 -28.49
N GLN A 570 -12.96 26.94 -27.16
CA GLN A 570 -11.85 26.65 -26.26
C GLN A 570 -12.11 25.38 -25.43
N VAL A 571 -11.06 24.58 -25.22
CA VAL A 571 -11.15 23.29 -24.51
C VAL A 571 -11.05 23.49 -23.01
N PHE A 572 -12.03 22.98 -22.27
CA PHE A 572 -12.13 23.06 -20.82
C PHE A 572 -12.16 21.68 -20.16
N ILE A 573 -11.57 21.63 -18.96
CA ILE A 573 -11.55 20.45 -18.10
C ILE A 573 -12.05 20.87 -16.71
N PRO A 574 -13.07 20.20 -16.13
CA PRO A 574 -13.49 20.48 -14.76
C PRO A 574 -12.40 20.20 -13.73
N ARG A 575 -12.28 21.08 -12.73
CA ARG A 575 -11.34 20.96 -11.59
C ARG A 575 -11.99 21.37 -10.28
N GLU A 576 -11.42 20.90 -9.17
CA GLU A 576 -11.75 21.38 -7.83
C GLU A 576 -11.05 22.73 -7.58
N PRO A 577 -11.76 23.80 -7.15
CA PRO A 577 -11.18 25.14 -6.99
C PRO A 577 -10.01 25.22 -6.01
N THR A 578 -9.94 24.29 -5.05
CA THR A 578 -8.87 24.20 -4.05
C THR A 578 -7.59 23.56 -4.59
N CYS A 579 -7.65 22.87 -5.74
CA CYS A 579 -6.50 22.16 -6.31
C CYS A 579 -6.62 22.02 -7.84
N LEU A 580 -6.38 23.13 -8.57
CA LEU A 580 -6.55 23.18 -10.03
C LEU A 580 -5.61 22.25 -10.80
N GLU A 581 -4.42 21.97 -10.25
CA GLU A 581 -3.39 21.15 -10.89
C GLU A 581 -3.74 19.66 -10.91
N LYS A 582 -4.54 19.18 -9.95
CA LYS A 582 -4.88 17.76 -9.85
C LYS A 582 -6.10 17.44 -10.70
N PRO A 583 -6.02 16.46 -11.63
CA PRO A 583 -7.17 16.08 -12.41
C PRO A 583 -8.22 15.35 -11.58
N ILE A 584 -9.49 15.64 -11.88
CA ILE A 584 -10.62 14.80 -11.45
C ILE A 584 -10.66 13.61 -12.41
N ARG A 585 -10.36 12.42 -11.90
CA ARG A 585 -10.35 11.19 -12.68
C ARG A 585 -11.70 10.52 -12.61
N VAL A 586 -12.16 9.96 -13.73
CA VAL A 586 -13.40 9.21 -13.80
C VAL A 586 -13.09 7.77 -14.16
N CYS A 587 -13.20 6.87 -13.18
CA CYS A 587 -12.93 5.45 -13.36
C CYS A 587 -14.12 4.77 -14.07
N THR A 588 -14.09 4.79 -15.41
CA THR A 588 -15.14 4.17 -16.24
C THR A 588 -14.80 2.72 -16.57
N GLN A 589 -15.84 1.88 -16.75
CA GLN A 589 -15.67 0.49 -17.17
C GLN A 589 -15.63 0.36 -18.69
N ASN A 590 -16.21 1.33 -19.41
CA ASN A 590 -16.18 1.39 -20.85
C ASN A 590 -16.05 2.87 -21.32
N PRO A 591 -15.55 3.11 -22.55
CA PRO A 591 -15.43 4.47 -23.07
C PRO A 591 -16.77 5.20 -23.24
N HIS A 592 -17.88 4.49 -23.40
CA HIS A 592 -19.22 5.07 -23.60
C HIS A 592 -19.71 5.84 -22.36
N GLN A 593 -19.47 5.31 -21.16
CA GLN A 593 -19.81 5.98 -19.89
C GLN A 593 -19.10 7.33 -19.76
N LEU A 594 -17.84 7.43 -20.20
CA LEU A 594 -17.11 8.70 -20.18
C LEU A 594 -17.75 9.70 -21.15
N GLN A 595 -18.13 9.24 -22.34
CA GLN A 595 -18.80 10.07 -23.35
C GLN A 595 -20.19 10.54 -22.90
N GLU A 596 -20.97 9.71 -22.22
CA GLU A 596 -22.27 10.08 -21.64
C GLU A 596 -22.13 11.16 -20.56
N LEU A 597 -21.10 11.07 -19.71
CA LEU A 597 -20.80 12.09 -18.70
C LEU A 597 -20.33 13.40 -19.34
N GLU A 598 -19.51 13.34 -20.39
CA GLU A 598 -19.11 14.52 -21.18
C GLU A 598 -20.32 15.18 -21.85
N HIS A 599 -21.24 14.38 -22.41
CA HIS A 599 -22.48 14.87 -23.02
C HIS A 599 -23.38 15.57 -21.98
N THR A 600 -23.61 14.91 -20.83
CA THR A 600 -24.40 15.48 -19.72
C THR A 600 -23.79 16.80 -19.23
N LEU A 601 -22.46 16.87 -19.15
CA LEU A 601 -21.76 18.10 -18.78
C LEU A 601 -21.93 19.20 -19.83
N ALA A 602 -21.78 18.88 -21.11
CA ALA A 602 -21.94 19.84 -22.20
C ALA A 602 -23.37 20.42 -22.23
N GLU A 603 -24.38 19.57 -22.11
CA GLU A 603 -25.79 19.99 -22.03
C GLU A 603 -26.07 20.86 -20.81
N GLU A 604 -25.57 20.49 -19.63
CA GLU A 604 -25.76 21.26 -18.39
C GLU A 604 -25.14 22.66 -18.49
N VAL A 605 -23.93 22.78 -19.05
CA VAL A 605 -23.25 24.06 -19.26
C VAL A 605 -24.07 24.95 -20.19
N LEU A 606 -24.55 24.41 -21.33
CA LEU A 606 -25.37 25.15 -22.30
C LEU A 606 -26.71 25.58 -21.71
N ARG A 607 -27.44 24.63 -21.12
CA ARG A 607 -28.78 24.84 -20.56
C ARG A 607 -28.79 25.82 -19.40
N SER A 608 -27.66 26.00 -18.72
CA SER A 608 -27.58 26.89 -17.56
C SER A 608 -27.83 28.36 -17.91
N GLU A 609 -27.47 28.80 -19.13
CA GLU A 609 -27.51 30.20 -19.60
C GLU A 609 -26.98 31.21 -18.56
N LYS A 610 -25.99 30.78 -17.77
CA LYS A 610 -25.37 31.56 -16.70
C LYS A 610 -23.97 31.98 -17.09
N TRP A 611 -23.55 33.10 -16.52
CA TRP A 611 -22.13 33.43 -16.44
C TRP A 611 -21.46 32.46 -15.47
N LEU A 612 -20.55 31.63 -15.97
CA LEU A 612 -19.79 30.68 -15.18
C LEU A 612 -18.38 31.21 -14.95
N GLU A 613 -17.84 31.01 -13.74
CA GLU A 613 -16.42 31.25 -13.48
C GLU A 613 -15.59 30.18 -14.20
N VAL A 614 -14.57 30.62 -14.93
CA VAL A 614 -13.59 29.78 -15.62
C VAL A 614 -12.18 30.27 -15.33
N MET A 615 -11.21 29.37 -15.40
CA MET A 615 -9.78 29.70 -15.31
C MET A 615 -9.18 29.77 -16.72
N LEU A 616 -8.70 30.96 -17.10
CA LEU A 616 -8.06 31.27 -18.38
C LEU A 616 -6.75 32.01 -18.12
N GLU A 617 -5.64 31.62 -18.74
CA GLU A 617 -4.37 32.36 -18.68
C GLU A 617 -3.92 32.75 -17.25
N GLN A 618 -4.13 31.86 -16.27
CA GLN A 618 -3.85 32.10 -14.84
C GLN A 618 -4.82 33.04 -14.09
N GLU A 619 -5.88 33.52 -14.73
CA GLU A 619 -6.87 34.42 -14.16
C GLU A 619 -8.28 33.80 -14.11
N ARG A 620 -9.09 34.30 -13.18
CA ARG A 620 -10.53 33.98 -13.08
C ARG A 620 -11.31 34.90 -14.01
N GLN A 621 -12.09 34.32 -14.90
CA GLN A 621 -12.94 35.07 -15.82
C GLN A 621 -14.37 34.54 -15.77
N MET A 622 -15.36 35.43 -15.92
CA MET A 622 -16.75 35.03 -16.11
C MET A 622 -17.02 34.83 -17.60
N ARG A 623 -17.57 33.68 -17.98
CA ARG A 623 -17.92 33.37 -19.37
C ARG A 623 -19.36 32.87 -19.49
N MET A 624 -20.06 33.37 -20.50
CA MET A 624 -21.34 32.81 -20.96
C MET A 624 -21.05 31.87 -22.13
N PHE A 625 -21.48 30.61 -22.02
CA PHE A 625 -21.30 29.61 -23.08
C PHE A 625 -22.46 29.67 -24.07
N LYS A 626 -22.16 30.02 -25.33
CA LYS A 626 -23.13 30.00 -26.45
C LYS A 626 -23.10 28.67 -27.21
N SER A 627 -21.95 27.99 -27.18
CA SER A 627 -21.76 26.64 -27.67
C SER A 627 -20.97 25.84 -26.63
N CYS A 628 -21.29 24.54 -26.53
CA CYS A 628 -20.53 23.56 -25.76
C CYS A 628 -20.65 22.22 -26.47
N HIS A 629 -19.53 21.59 -26.79
CA HIS A 629 -19.49 20.34 -27.55
C HIS A 629 -18.62 19.33 -26.84
N THR A 630 -18.99 18.05 -26.96
CA THR A 630 -18.10 16.95 -26.59
C THR A 630 -16.98 16.81 -27.61
N LEU A 631 -15.87 16.17 -27.24
CA LEU A 631 -14.83 15.89 -28.23
C LEU A 631 -15.36 15.00 -29.37
N GLN A 632 -16.22 14.03 -29.05
CA GLN A 632 -16.84 13.16 -30.06
C GLN A 632 -17.60 13.97 -31.12
N GLU A 633 -18.35 15.00 -30.71
CA GLU A 633 -19.07 15.90 -31.62
C GLU A 633 -18.11 16.70 -32.50
N ILE A 634 -17.05 17.27 -31.93
CA ILE A 634 -16.05 18.07 -32.67
C ILE A 634 -15.38 17.23 -33.77
N PHE A 635 -14.95 16.01 -33.44
CA PHE A 635 -14.35 15.10 -34.42
C PHE A 635 -15.37 14.63 -35.47
N SER A 636 -16.63 14.40 -35.08
CA SER A 636 -17.69 14.01 -36.00
C SER A 636 -18.01 15.11 -37.02
N GLN A 637 -17.98 16.38 -36.60
CA GLN A 637 -18.15 17.52 -37.51
C GLN A 637 -17.03 17.57 -38.57
N GLN A 638 -15.78 17.32 -38.15
CA GLN A 638 -14.63 17.31 -39.06
C GLN A 638 -14.59 16.10 -39.99
N GLY A 639 -15.19 14.97 -39.60
CA GLY A 639 -15.28 13.76 -40.41
C GLY A 639 -16.02 13.95 -41.74
N SER A 640 -16.92 14.95 -41.82
CA SER A 640 -17.60 15.30 -43.08
C SER A 640 -16.66 15.86 -44.15
N ALA A 641 -15.63 16.61 -43.73
CA ALA A 641 -14.61 17.17 -44.61
C ALA A 641 -13.42 16.20 -44.84
N HIS A 642 -13.19 15.28 -43.90
CA HIS A 642 -12.07 14.35 -43.92
C HIS A 642 -12.58 12.90 -43.78
N THR A 643 -13.00 12.30 -44.90
CA THR A 643 -13.65 10.98 -44.91
C THR A 643 -12.76 9.83 -44.42
N GLY A 644 -11.44 10.00 -44.40
CA GLY A 644 -10.48 9.05 -43.84
C GLY A 644 -10.14 9.23 -42.35
N LEU A 645 -10.83 10.13 -41.64
CA LEU A 645 -10.59 10.40 -40.22
C LEU A 645 -11.42 9.46 -39.32
N SER A 646 -10.73 8.69 -38.48
CA SER A 646 -11.31 7.88 -37.42
C SER A 646 -10.89 8.42 -36.05
N TYR A 647 -11.84 8.64 -35.16
CA TYR A 647 -11.58 9.13 -33.80
C TYR A 647 -11.89 8.05 -32.76
N ARG A 648 -11.00 7.90 -31.77
CA ARG A 648 -11.14 6.99 -30.64
C ARG A 648 -10.78 7.70 -29.33
N ARG A 649 -11.52 7.37 -28.26
CA ARG A 649 -11.21 7.77 -26.88
C ARG A 649 -10.71 6.54 -26.13
N ILE A 650 -9.43 6.52 -25.78
CA ILE A 650 -8.76 5.40 -25.06
C ILE A 650 -8.03 6.00 -23.84
N PRO A 651 -8.69 6.09 -22.68
CA PRO A 651 -8.13 6.74 -21.51
C PRO A 651 -6.83 6.09 -21.00
N LEU A 652 -5.79 6.89 -20.79
CA LEU A 652 -4.57 6.48 -20.10
C LEU A 652 -4.45 7.26 -18.80
N ALA A 653 -3.94 6.61 -17.77
CA ALA A 653 -3.61 7.27 -16.52
C ALA A 653 -2.25 7.99 -16.58
N ASP A 654 -2.15 9.14 -15.92
CA ASP A 654 -0.87 9.86 -15.82
C ASP A 654 0.17 9.08 -14.98
N HIS A 655 1.44 9.17 -15.39
CA HIS A 655 2.64 8.53 -14.82
C HIS A 655 2.68 6.99 -14.77
N CYS A 656 1.55 6.31 -14.64
CA CYS A 656 1.46 4.86 -14.54
C CYS A 656 1.76 4.13 -15.84
N ALA A 657 2.04 2.83 -15.71
CA ALA A 657 1.90 1.90 -16.82
C ALA A 657 0.43 1.89 -17.30
N PRO A 658 0.17 1.91 -18.62
CA PRO A 658 -1.18 1.70 -19.13
C PRO A 658 -1.76 0.38 -18.60
N HIS A 659 -3.07 0.36 -18.36
CA HIS A 659 -3.77 -0.89 -18.12
C HIS A 659 -3.61 -1.83 -19.31
N GLU A 660 -3.64 -3.13 -19.06
CA GLU A 660 -3.42 -4.13 -20.09
C GLU A 660 -4.45 -4.01 -21.23
N GLU A 661 -5.71 -3.70 -20.91
CA GLU A 661 -6.78 -3.49 -21.88
C GLU A 661 -6.52 -2.28 -22.81
N VAL A 662 -5.79 -1.27 -22.35
CA VAL A 662 -5.41 -0.11 -23.17
C VAL A 662 -4.46 -0.52 -24.29
N PHE A 663 -3.54 -1.46 -24.03
CA PHE A 663 -2.68 -1.99 -25.08
C PHE A 663 -3.49 -2.76 -26.12
N ASP A 664 -4.53 -3.48 -25.69
CA ASP A 664 -5.45 -4.19 -26.60
C ASP A 664 -6.21 -3.22 -27.50
N GLU A 665 -6.81 -2.18 -26.91
CA GLU A 665 -7.57 -1.18 -27.64
C GLU A 665 -6.70 -0.41 -28.65
N LEU A 666 -5.49 0.00 -28.25
CA LEU A 666 -4.54 0.67 -29.16
C LEU A 666 -4.10 -0.26 -30.29
N LEU A 667 -3.69 -1.49 -29.98
CA LEU A 667 -3.26 -2.45 -30.99
C LEU A 667 -4.37 -2.78 -31.96
N GLU A 668 -5.60 -3.00 -31.48
CA GLU A 668 -6.73 -3.36 -32.34
C GLU A 668 -7.19 -2.18 -33.19
N ALA A 669 -7.22 -0.96 -32.65
CA ALA A 669 -7.51 0.24 -33.43
C ALA A 669 -6.47 0.46 -34.54
N MET A 670 -5.19 0.26 -34.23
CA MET A 670 -4.11 0.36 -35.23
C MET A 670 -4.20 -0.75 -36.29
N LYS A 671 -4.39 -2.01 -35.88
CA LYS A 671 -4.59 -3.16 -36.77
C LYS A 671 -5.73 -2.92 -37.77
N SER A 672 -6.89 -2.49 -37.25
CA SER A 672 -8.07 -2.21 -38.07
C SER A 672 -7.77 -1.11 -39.10
N THR A 673 -7.13 -0.02 -38.66
CA THR A 673 -6.78 1.10 -39.54
C THR A 673 -5.74 0.71 -40.60
N LEU A 674 -4.74 -0.09 -40.24
CA LEU A 674 -3.72 -0.58 -41.18
C LEU A 674 -4.28 -1.56 -42.20
N ALA A 675 -5.28 -2.37 -41.81
CA ALA A 675 -5.96 -3.28 -42.72
C ALA A 675 -6.77 -2.54 -43.79
N GLU A 676 -7.33 -1.36 -43.45
CA GLU A 676 -7.99 -0.48 -44.41
C GLU A 676 -6.97 0.23 -45.32
N ASN A 677 -5.91 0.80 -44.73
CA ASN A 677 -4.85 1.46 -45.49
C ASN A 677 -3.48 1.34 -44.79
N PRO A 678 -2.47 0.70 -45.42
CA PRO A 678 -1.15 0.51 -44.82
C PRO A 678 -0.34 1.80 -44.66
N ALA A 679 -0.73 2.88 -45.36
CA ALA A 679 -0.10 4.20 -45.27
C ALA A 679 -0.82 5.14 -44.30
N SER A 680 -1.68 4.61 -43.42
CA SER A 680 -2.40 5.40 -42.41
C SER A 680 -1.48 6.09 -41.42
N ALA A 681 -1.89 7.29 -40.99
CA ALA A 681 -1.21 8.04 -39.94
C ALA A 681 -1.93 7.93 -38.59
N PHE A 682 -1.14 7.92 -37.52
CA PHE A 682 -1.59 7.76 -36.14
C PHE A 682 -1.31 9.04 -35.37
N VAL A 683 -2.36 9.60 -34.77
CA VAL A 683 -2.31 10.88 -34.08
C VAL A 683 -2.75 10.69 -32.63
N LEU A 684 -1.87 11.01 -31.69
CA LEU A 684 -2.06 10.74 -30.27
C LEU A 684 -2.14 12.09 -29.51
N SER A 685 -3.17 12.30 -28.70
CA SER A 685 -3.30 13.53 -27.89
C SER A 685 -3.68 13.27 -26.43
N CYS A 686 -3.20 14.12 -25.53
CA CYS A 686 -3.65 14.19 -24.13
C CYS A 686 -3.69 15.65 -23.65
N HIS A 687 -3.98 15.90 -22.38
CA HIS A 687 -4.14 17.28 -21.86
C HIS A 687 -2.91 18.19 -22.06
N ASN A 688 -1.69 17.64 -22.17
CA ASN A 688 -0.45 18.43 -22.33
C ASN A 688 0.52 17.89 -23.39
N GLY A 689 0.19 16.78 -24.06
CA GLY A 689 1.05 16.19 -25.10
C GLY A 689 2.34 15.51 -24.62
N LYS A 690 2.50 15.28 -23.31
CA LYS A 690 3.73 14.73 -22.69
C LYS A 690 3.56 13.25 -22.34
N ASP A 691 3.54 12.89 -21.06
CA ASP A 691 3.61 11.51 -20.54
C ASP A 691 2.71 10.49 -21.26
N ARG A 692 1.39 10.73 -21.29
CA ARG A 692 0.41 9.82 -21.93
C ARG A 692 0.65 9.71 -23.44
N THR A 693 0.83 10.86 -24.09
CA THR A 693 1.07 10.94 -25.54
C THR A 693 2.36 10.23 -25.94
N THR A 694 3.47 10.50 -25.26
CA THR A 694 4.76 9.82 -25.51
C THR A 694 4.64 8.31 -25.31
N THR A 695 3.95 7.87 -24.25
CA THR A 695 3.73 6.43 -24.01
C THR A 695 2.98 5.77 -25.16
N ALA A 696 1.87 6.37 -25.62
CA ALA A 696 1.11 5.86 -26.75
C ALA A 696 1.89 5.92 -28.08
N MET A 697 2.73 6.94 -28.28
CA MET A 697 3.62 7.02 -29.45
C MET A 697 4.65 5.88 -29.47
N VAL A 698 5.19 5.49 -28.31
CA VAL A 698 6.12 4.34 -28.21
C VAL A 698 5.38 3.04 -28.52
N ILE A 699 4.17 2.84 -27.98
CA ILE A 699 3.33 1.68 -28.28
C ILE A 699 3.04 1.60 -29.79
N ALA A 700 2.67 2.73 -30.41
CA ALA A 700 2.42 2.81 -31.84
C ALA A 700 3.68 2.53 -32.67
N THR A 701 4.83 3.05 -32.24
CA THR A 701 6.13 2.83 -32.90
C THR A 701 6.50 1.34 -32.89
N LEU A 702 6.44 0.69 -31.74
CA LEU A 702 6.70 -0.74 -31.60
C LEU A 702 5.75 -1.56 -32.47
N THR A 703 4.44 -1.25 -32.41
CA THR A 703 3.42 -1.91 -33.23
C THR A 703 3.77 -1.80 -34.71
N LEU A 704 4.09 -0.60 -35.21
CA LEU A 704 4.43 -0.38 -36.61
C LEU A 704 5.73 -1.07 -37.04
N TRP A 705 6.75 -1.15 -36.19
CA TRP A 705 7.95 -1.94 -36.50
C TRP A 705 7.65 -3.43 -36.62
N HIS A 706 6.68 -3.93 -35.86
CA HIS A 706 6.21 -5.30 -36.02
C HIS A 706 5.48 -5.53 -37.36
N PHE A 707 4.81 -4.51 -37.91
CA PHE A 707 4.23 -4.58 -39.26
C PHE A 707 5.26 -4.40 -40.39
N ASN A 708 6.13 -3.40 -40.25
CA ASN A 708 6.97 -2.90 -41.35
C ASN A 708 8.41 -3.42 -41.32
N GLY A 709 8.81 -4.09 -40.23
CA GLY A 709 10.20 -4.46 -39.95
C GLY A 709 10.86 -3.47 -38.98
N PHE A 710 11.82 -3.98 -38.21
CA PHE A 710 12.64 -3.17 -37.32
C PHE A 710 13.73 -2.45 -38.11
N PRO A 711 14.12 -1.22 -37.71
CA PRO A 711 15.21 -0.50 -38.34
C PRO A 711 16.56 -1.20 -38.11
N ASP A 712 17.49 -1.07 -39.06
CA ASP A 712 18.85 -1.57 -38.92
C ASP A 712 19.55 -0.91 -37.73
N VAL A 713 20.06 -1.74 -36.81
CA VAL A 713 20.70 -1.29 -35.58
C VAL A 713 22.10 -0.78 -35.91
N VAL A 714 22.30 0.54 -35.91
CA VAL A 714 23.63 1.13 -35.89
C VAL A 714 24.06 1.24 -34.43
N GLU A 715 25.10 0.51 -34.04
CA GLU A 715 25.70 0.60 -32.70
C GLU A 715 26.42 1.94 -32.53
N GLU A 716 25.69 3.03 -32.28
CA GLU A 716 26.27 4.27 -31.74
C GLU A 716 25.84 4.42 -30.28
N GLN A 717 26.63 3.87 -29.37
CA GLN A 717 26.51 4.17 -27.93
C GLN A 717 27.06 5.58 -27.68
N ILE A 718 26.18 6.56 -27.47
CA ILE A 718 26.59 7.87 -26.98
C ILE A 718 27.02 7.75 -25.51
N VAL A 719 28.35 7.74 -25.34
CA VAL A 719 29.25 8.11 -24.24
C VAL A 719 28.77 8.07 -22.77
N SER A 720 29.61 7.36 -22.01
CA SER A 720 29.67 7.10 -20.58
C SER A 720 29.75 8.33 -19.67
N ILE A 721 28.79 8.44 -18.76
CA ILE A 721 28.80 9.32 -17.57
C ILE A 721 28.79 8.39 -16.33
N PRO A 722 29.35 8.75 -15.16
CA PRO A 722 29.08 8.02 -13.92
C PRO A 722 27.56 7.81 -13.76
N HIS A 723 27.14 6.56 -13.53
CA HIS A 723 25.74 6.08 -13.56
C HIS A 723 25.13 5.70 -14.93
N ALA A 724 25.95 5.48 -15.96
CA ALA A 724 25.51 5.02 -17.29
C ALA A 724 24.56 3.81 -17.30
N LYS A 725 24.59 2.95 -16.28
CA LYS A 725 23.66 1.81 -16.18
C LYS A 725 22.20 2.25 -16.02
N TYR A 726 21.93 3.32 -15.26
CA TYR A 726 20.55 3.78 -15.02
C TYR A 726 19.99 4.56 -16.21
N THR A 727 20.83 5.33 -16.90
CA THR A 727 20.44 5.98 -18.16
C THR A 727 20.19 4.94 -19.27
N LYS A 728 20.88 3.78 -19.20
CA LYS A 728 20.58 2.58 -20.01
C LYS A 728 19.36 1.77 -19.53
N GLY A 729 18.69 2.17 -18.45
CA GLY A 729 17.53 1.44 -17.90
C GLY A 729 17.87 0.08 -17.28
N GLU A 730 19.12 -0.16 -16.90
CA GLU A 730 19.59 -1.43 -16.30
C GLU A 730 19.35 -1.45 -14.78
N PHE A 731 18.10 -1.23 -14.37
CA PHE A 731 17.65 -1.41 -13.00
C PHE A 731 17.56 -2.90 -12.66
N GLU A 732 17.92 -3.32 -11.44
CA GLU A 732 17.95 -4.73 -11.04
C GLU A 732 16.61 -5.44 -11.30
N VAL A 733 15.49 -4.80 -10.96
CA VAL A 733 14.15 -5.35 -11.19
C VAL A 733 13.80 -5.47 -12.68
N VAL A 734 14.25 -4.53 -13.52
CA VAL A 734 14.11 -4.64 -14.99
C VAL A 734 14.93 -5.82 -15.49
N MET A 735 16.15 -5.98 -14.99
CA MET A 735 17.02 -7.09 -15.39
C MET A 735 16.50 -8.45 -14.89
N GLN A 736 15.78 -8.50 -13.78
CA GLN A 736 15.04 -9.71 -13.36
C GLN A 736 13.98 -10.11 -14.41
N VAL A 737 13.18 -9.15 -14.89
CA VAL A 737 12.20 -9.39 -15.96
C VAL A 737 12.91 -9.79 -17.26
N VAL A 738 13.97 -9.09 -17.66
CA VAL A 738 14.74 -9.42 -18.88
C VAL A 738 15.28 -10.85 -18.86
N ARG A 739 15.76 -11.33 -17.71
CA ARG A 739 16.23 -12.73 -17.54
C ARG A 739 15.10 -13.76 -17.63
N LEU A 740 13.88 -13.38 -17.27
CA LEU A 740 12.70 -14.23 -17.34
C LEU A 740 12.17 -14.38 -18.77
N LEU A 741 12.33 -13.34 -19.61
CA LEU A 741 11.73 -13.29 -20.94
C LEU A 741 12.58 -14.00 -22.01
N PRO A 742 11.94 -14.66 -22.99
CA PRO A 742 12.66 -15.21 -24.14
C PRO A 742 13.30 -14.06 -24.94
N GLN A 743 14.60 -14.16 -25.21
CA GLN A 743 15.37 -13.10 -25.88
C GLN A 743 15.22 -11.73 -25.20
N GLY A 744 15.06 -11.67 -23.86
CA GLY A 744 14.69 -10.44 -23.15
C GLY A 744 15.63 -9.25 -23.38
N HIS A 745 16.93 -9.48 -23.63
CA HIS A 745 17.87 -8.41 -23.97
C HIS A 745 17.55 -7.73 -25.30
N GLN A 746 17.09 -8.50 -26.30
CA GLN A 746 16.61 -7.97 -27.57
C GLN A 746 15.32 -7.18 -27.35
N MET A 747 14.36 -7.77 -26.62
CA MET A 747 13.06 -7.12 -26.34
C MET A 747 13.25 -5.76 -25.67
N LYS A 748 14.16 -5.68 -24.69
CA LYS A 748 14.55 -4.43 -24.04
C LYS A 748 15.20 -3.45 -25.01
N ARG A 749 16.18 -3.91 -25.80
CA ARG A 749 16.91 -3.04 -26.75
C ARG A 749 15.97 -2.37 -27.75
N GLU A 750 15.02 -3.12 -28.28
CA GLU A 750 14.01 -2.59 -29.21
C GLU A 750 13.10 -1.54 -28.55
N VAL A 751 12.72 -1.74 -27.29
CA VAL A 751 11.99 -0.72 -26.51
C VAL A 751 12.86 0.52 -26.27
N ASP A 752 14.13 0.33 -25.94
CA ASP A 752 15.07 1.44 -25.74
C ASP A 752 15.20 2.28 -27.00
N MET A 753 15.31 1.64 -28.18
CA MET A 753 15.33 2.31 -29.47
C MET A 753 14.03 3.07 -29.75
N ALA A 754 12.87 2.48 -29.45
CA ALA A 754 11.59 3.16 -29.62
C ALA A 754 11.49 4.40 -28.72
N LEU A 755 11.97 4.32 -27.48
CA LEU A 755 12.04 5.44 -26.55
C LEU A 755 12.97 6.55 -27.07
N ASP A 756 14.15 6.18 -27.59
CA ASP A 756 15.12 7.13 -28.15
C ASP A 756 14.53 7.89 -29.35
N VAL A 757 13.97 7.17 -30.32
CA VAL A 757 13.42 7.76 -31.56
C VAL A 757 12.18 8.64 -31.28
N VAL A 758 11.29 8.23 -30.37
CA VAL A 758 10.14 9.05 -29.98
C VAL A 758 10.57 10.31 -29.23
N SER A 759 11.66 10.23 -28.46
CA SER A 759 12.16 11.32 -27.64
C SER A 759 13.15 12.24 -28.35
N GLU A 760 13.60 11.93 -29.56
CA GLU A 760 14.58 12.74 -30.33
C GLU A 760 14.15 14.20 -30.46
N THR A 761 12.84 14.44 -30.59
CA THR A 761 12.25 15.79 -30.73
C THR A 761 11.90 16.44 -29.39
N MET A 762 11.97 15.71 -28.28
CA MET A 762 11.74 16.20 -26.91
C MET A 762 13.08 16.49 -26.24
N THR A 763 13.11 17.37 -25.24
CA THR A 763 14.33 17.55 -24.43
C THR A 763 14.63 16.25 -23.65
N PRO A 764 15.72 15.51 -23.94
CA PRO A 764 15.90 14.15 -23.42
C PRO A 764 15.91 14.09 -21.88
N MET A 765 16.46 15.13 -21.24
CA MET A 765 16.63 15.20 -19.79
C MET A 765 15.32 15.23 -18.97
N HIS A 766 14.20 15.65 -19.57
CA HIS A 766 12.94 15.87 -18.83
C HIS A 766 11.80 14.93 -19.25
N TYR A 767 11.90 14.27 -20.40
CA TYR A 767 10.79 13.51 -20.99
C TYR A 767 11.16 12.08 -21.42
N HIS A 768 12.43 11.73 -21.40
CA HIS A 768 12.86 10.37 -21.71
C HIS A 768 12.63 9.43 -20.53
N LEU A 769 11.86 8.36 -20.72
CA LEU A 769 11.39 7.50 -19.62
C LEU A 769 12.53 6.95 -18.74
N ARG A 770 13.62 6.45 -19.33
CA ARG A 770 14.78 5.92 -18.58
C ARG A 770 15.43 6.97 -17.67
N GLU A 771 15.48 8.22 -18.10
CA GLU A 771 16.05 9.34 -17.33
C GLU A 771 15.10 9.79 -16.22
N ILE A 772 13.79 9.91 -16.53
CA ILE A 772 12.81 10.35 -15.54
C ILE A 772 12.71 9.37 -14.37
N ILE A 773 12.87 8.06 -14.59
CA ILE A 773 12.87 7.06 -13.51
C ILE A 773 13.91 7.41 -12.44
N ILE A 774 15.18 7.57 -12.85
CA ILE A 774 16.28 7.83 -11.91
C ILE A 774 16.24 9.27 -11.38
N CYS A 775 15.81 10.24 -12.18
CA CYS A 775 15.64 11.62 -11.74
C CYS A 775 14.57 11.75 -10.65
N ALA A 776 13.40 11.13 -10.84
CA ALA A 776 12.33 11.12 -9.83
C ALA A 776 12.79 10.45 -8.53
N TYR A 777 13.49 9.32 -8.63
CA TYR A 777 14.04 8.64 -7.45
C TYR A 777 15.06 9.52 -6.69
N ARG A 778 15.97 10.21 -7.39
CA ARG A 778 16.96 11.09 -6.75
C ARG A 778 16.33 12.29 -6.05
N GLN A 779 15.21 12.80 -6.57
CA GLN A 779 14.50 13.93 -5.96
C GLN A 779 13.89 13.58 -4.60
N ILE A 780 13.66 12.30 -4.29
CA ILE A 780 13.14 11.85 -2.99
C ILE A 780 14.01 12.37 -1.84
N LYS A 781 15.35 12.29 -1.98
CA LYS A 781 16.29 12.77 -0.95
C LYS A 781 16.31 14.30 -0.80
N ALA A 782 15.85 15.01 -1.82
CA ALA A 782 15.76 16.47 -1.82
C ALA A 782 14.36 16.98 -1.40
N ALA A 783 13.41 16.08 -1.15
CA ALA A 783 12.06 16.44 -0.73
C ALA A 783 12.08 17.14 0.63
N LYS A 784 11.28 18.19 0.77
CA LYS A 784 11.20 18.98 2.01
C LYS A 784 10.20 18.42 3.00
N THR A 785 9.23 17.64 2.51
CA THR A 785 8.14 17.08 3.31
C THR A 785 8.01 15.58 3.04
N GLU A 786 7.50 14.84 4.03
CA GLU A 786 7.23 13.41 3.86
C GLU A 786 6.21 13.14 2.75
N GLN A 787 5.19 13.99 2.63
CA GLN A 787 4.17 13.88 1.57
C GLN A 787 4.78 14.04 0.17
N GLU A 788 5.68 15.02 0.00
CA GLU A 788 6.42 15.20 -1.26
C GLU A 788 7.31 14.00 -1.57
N SER A 789 8.00 13.47 -0.55
CA SER A 789 8.82 12.26 -0.65
C SER A 789 7.99 11.05 -1.12
N GLN A 790 6.83 10.81 -0.50
CA GLN A 790 5.92 9.72 -0.87
C GLN A 790 5.38 9.86 -2.30
N VAL A 791 5.03 11.09 -2.73
CA VAL A 791 4.58 11.35 -4.12
C VAL A 791 5.69 11.08 -5.13
N LEU A 792 6.92 11.53 -4.85
CA LEU A 792 8.08 11.28 -5.71
C LEU A 792 8.44 9.79 -5.75
N GLN A 793 8.34 9.10 -4.61
CA GLN A 793 8.54 7.65 -4.52
C GLN A 793 7.51 6.91 -5.40
N LEU A 794 6.22 7.20 -5.24
CA LEU A 794 5.16 6.62 -6.07
C LEU A 794 5.42 6.87 -7.57
N LYS A 795 5.75 8.11 -7.93
CA LYS A 795 6.03 8.51 -9.32
C LYS A 795 7.23 7.76 -9.90
N SER A 796 8.33 7.61 -9.15
CA SER A 796 9.51 6.87 -9.59
C SER A 796 9.21 5.40 -9.88
N LEU A 797 8.41 4.74 -9.02
CA LEU A 797 7.99 3.35 -9.19
C LEU A 797 6.99 3.18 -10.33
N GLN A 798 6.08 4.13 -10.54
CA GLN A 798 5.14 4.12 -11.67
C GLN A 798 5.85 4.20 -13.03
N TYR A 799 6.88 5.04 -13.15
CA TYR A 799 7.68 5.09 -14.37
C TYR A 799 8.51 3.80 -14.58
N LEU A 800 9.03 3.23 -13.50
CA LEU A 800 9.76 1.96 -13.55
C LEU A 800 8.85 0.81 -14.02
N GLU A 801 7.63 0.72 -13.48
CA GLU A 801 6.62 -0.24 -13.94
C GLU A 801 6.25 0.00 -15.41
N ARG A 802 6.03 1.25 -15.82
CA ARG A 802 5.72 1.58 -17.23
C ARG A 802 6.80 1.05 -18.17
N TYR A 803 8.06 1.22 -17.81
CA TYR A 803 9.16 0.71 -18.62
C TYR A 803 9.14 -0.82 -18.72
N ILE A 804 8.88 -1.52 -17.62
CA ILE A 804 8.69 -2.98 -17.60
C ILE A 804 7.51 -3.40 -18.51
N TYR A 805 6.38 -2.69 -18.44
CA TYR A 805 5.21 -2.98 -19.28
C TYR A 805 5.48 -2.80 -20.79
N LEU A 806 6.29 -1.81 -21.18
CA LEU A 806 6.69 -1.65 -22.59
C LEU A 806 7.54 -2.84 -23.07
N ILE A 807 8.44 -3.35 -22.22
CA ILE A 807 9.25 -4.54 -22.52
C ILE A 807 8.37 -5.80 -22.63
N LEU A 808 7.41 -5.96 -21.71
CA LEU A 808 6.45 -7.06 -21.74
C LEU A 808 5.55 -6.99 -22.98
N PHE A 809 5.08 -5.80 -23.35
CA PHE A 809 4.27 -5.59 -24.54
C PHE A 809 5.05 -5.90 -25.81
N ASN A 810 6.31 -5.45 -25.94
CA ASN A 810 7.14 -5.82 -27.08
C ASN A 810 7.39 -7.34 -27.15
N THR A 811 7.58 -7.98 -26.00
CA THR A 811 7.72 -9.45 -25.93
C THR A 811 6.46 -10.15 -26.42
N TYR A 812 5.28 -9.69 -25.96
CA TYR A 812 3.99 -10.14 -26.46
C TYR A 812 3.88 -9.96 -27.98
N LEU A 813 4.25 -8.78 -28.50
CA LEU A 813 4.18 -8.51 -29.93
C LEU A 813 5.00 -9.52 -30.73
N HIS A 814 6.21 -9.89 -30.28
CA HIS A 814 7.01 -10.94 -30.92
C HIS A 814 6.35 -12.33 -30.84
N LEU A 815 5.93 -12.74 -29.65
CA LEU A 815 5.46 -14.11 -29.41
C LEU A 815 4.12 -14.42 -30.09
N GLU A 816 3.21 -13.44 -30.12
CA GLU A 816 1.85 -13.60 -30.66
C GLU A 816 1.75 -13.15 -32.14
N LYS A 817 2.84 -12.64 -32.74
CA LYS A 817 2.89 -12.22 -34.16
C LYS A 817 2.48 -13.32 -35.12
N LYS A 818 2.95 -14.55 -34.87
CA LYS A 818 2.68 -15.74 -35.71
C LYS A 818 1.18 -16.05 -35.79
N ASP A 819 0.44 -15.72 -34.74
CA ASP A 819 -1.00 -15.90 -34.62
C ASP A 819 -1.76 -14.60 -34.91
N SER A 820 -1.11 -13.61 -35.52
CA SER A 820 -1.66 -12.29 -35.86
C SER A 820 -2.27 -11.56 -34.65
N TRP A 821 -1.69 -11.75 -33.46
CA TRP A 821 -2.17 -11.15 -32.21
C TRP A 821 -3.66 -11.45 -31.95
N ARG A 822 -4.09 -12.69 -32.20
CA ARG A 822 -5.47 -13.15 -31.89
C ARG A 822 -5.74 -13.16 -30.39
N ARG A 823 -4.77 -13.56 -29.57
CA ARG A 823 -4.85 -13.43 -28.12
C ARG A 823 -4.50 -11.99 -27.76
N PRO A 824 -5.38 -11.25 -27.06
CA PRO A 824 -5.06 -9.90 -26.60
C PRO A 824 -3.97 -9.89 -25.52
N PHE A 825 -3.24 -8.78 -25.40
CA PHE A 825 -2.20 -8.55 -24.40
C PHE A 825 -2.72 -8.73 -22.97
N SER A 826 -3.92 -8.26 -22.63
CA SER A 826 -4.52 -8.50 -21.30
C SER A 826 -4.65 -9.99 -20.97
N THR A 827 -5.12 -10.78 -21.94
CA THR A 827 -5.23 -12.23 -21.80
C THR A 827 -3.86 -12.89 -21.78
N TRP A 828 -2.88 -12.42 -22.56
CA TRP A 828 -1.50 -12.91 -22.51
C TRP A 828 -0.82 -12.61 -21.18
N MET A 829 -1.02 -11.42 -20.62
CA MET A 829 -0.53 -11.04 -19.30
C MET A 829 -1.09 -11.97 -18.22
N TYR A 830 -2.38 -12.30 -18.28
CA TYR A 830 -3.01 -13.22 -17.35
C TYR A 830 -2.58 -14.69 -17.54
N GLN A 831 -2.60 -15.20 -18.78
CA GLN A 831 -2.38 -16.62 -19.06
C GLN A 831 -0.89 -17.01 -19.11
N VAL A 832 -0.01 -16.08 -19.47
CA VAL A 832 1.42 -16.34 -19.70
C VAL A 832 2.28 -15.58 -18.69
N ALA A 833 2.21 -14.25 -18.66
CA ALA A 833 3.12 -13.44 -17.84
C ALA A 833 2.91 -13.67 -16.33
N ALA A 834 1.67 -13.75 -15.87
CA ALA A 834 1.34 -14.00 -14.47
C ALA A 834 1.89 -15.35 -13.99
N ARG A 835 1.70 -16.40 -14.79
CA ARG A 835 2.22 -17.76 -14.51
C ARG A 835 3.74 -17.85 -14.57
N ALA A 836 4.38 -16.99 -15.38
CA ALA A 836 5.84 -16.86 -15.41
C ALA A 836 6.39 -16.12 -14.17
N GLY A 837 5.54 -15.58 -13.30
CA GLY A 837 5.96 -14.88 -12.08
C GLY A 837 6.18 -13.37 -12.27
N VAL A 838 5.75 -12.77 -13.38
CA VAL A 838 5.92 -11.33 -13.64
C VAL A 838 5.27 -10.48 -12.54
N PHE A 839 4.04 -10.82 -12.12
CA PHE A 839 3.37 -10.06 -11.06
C PHE A 839 4.00 -10.25 -9.67
N ALA A 840 4.70 -11.37 -9.42
CA ALA A 840 5.46 -11.53 -8.18
C ALA A 840 6.65 -10.55 -8.13
N ILE A 841 7.31 -10.31 -9.27
CA ILE A 841 8.35 -9.29 -9.42
C ILE A 841 7.75 -7.88 -9.24
N LEU A 842 6.62 -7.59 -9.91
CA LEU A 842 5.94 -6.29 -9.80
C LEU A 842 5.35 -6.01 -8.40
N ASN A 843 5.11 -7.05 -7.60
CA ASN A 843 4.66 -6.95 -6.20
C ASN A 843 5.81 -6.71 -5.21
N GLN A 844 7.04 -6.64 -5.69
CA GLN A 844 8.23 -6.25 -4.94
C GLN A 844 9.00 -5.17 -5.71
N LEU A 845 8.28 -4.27 -6.39
CA LEU A 845 8.87 -3.28 -7.27
C LEU A 845 9.65 -2.25 -6.46
N GLY A 846 10.94 -2.11 -6.74
CA GLY A 846 11.78 -1.15 -6.04
C GLY A 846 13.15 -1.03 -6.67
N PHE A 847 13.95 -0.14 -6.11
CA PHE A 847 15.36 0.01 -6.45
C PHE A 847 16.18 -0.75 -5.40
N SER A 848 16.23 -2.09 -5.55
CA SER A 848 16.91 -3.00 -4.60
C SER A 848 18.40 -2.70 -4.44
N GLU A 849 18.99 -1.96 -5.38
CA GLU A 849 20.37 -1.45 -5.31
C GLU A 849 20.57 -0.39 -4.21
N PHE A 850 19.49 0.23 -3.73
CA PHE A 850 19.53 1.34 -2.79
C PHE A 850 18.74 1.06 -1.52
N ASP A 851 17.55 0.46 -1.65
CA ASP A 851 16.60 0.28 -0.56
C ASP A 851 16.05 -1.15 -0.56
N ASN A 852 15.72 -1.69 0.61
CA ASN A 852 15.06 -2.99 0.71
C ASN A 852 13.56 -2.84 0.34
N PRO A 853 13.07 -3.49 -0.72
CA PRO A 853 11.68 -3.35 -1.15
C PRO A 853 10.65 -3.79 -0.09
N LYS A 854 11.04 -4.69 0.83
CA LYS A 854 10.15 -5.16 1.90
C LYS A 854 9.77 -4.06 2.89
N ASP A 855 10.63 -3.05 3.02
CA ASP A 855 10.44 -1.94 3.95
C ASP A 855 9.60 -0.82 3.30
N MET A 856 9.33 -0.93 2.00
CA MET A 856 8.56 0.05 1.23
C MET A 856 7.15 -0.45 0.92
N SER A 857 6.13 0.13 1.57
CA SER A 857 4.72 -0.24 1.31
C SER A 857 4.34 -0.12 -0.18
N LEU A 858 4.86 0.91 -0.85
CA LEU A 858 4.65 1.17 -2.27
C LEU A 858 5.31 0.16 -3.22
N ALA A 859 6.15 -0.75 -2.73
CA ALA A 859 6.67 -1.84 -3.57
C ALA A 859 5.58 -2.85 -3.96
N ARG A 860 4.51 -2.95 -3.15
CA ARG A 860 3.42 -3.90 -3.32
C ARG A 860 2.34 -3.37 -4.27
N LEU A 861 1.77 -4.26 -5.10
CA LEU A 861 0.70 -3.95 -6.04
C LEU A 861 -0.51 -3.33 -5.34
N ARG A 862 -0.96 -3.96 -4.24
CA ARG A 862 -2.10 -3.51 -3.42
C ARG A 862 -2.00 -2.03 -3.05
N CYS A 863 -0.83 -1.60 -2.58
CA CYS A 863 -0.61 -0.24 -2.11
C CYS A 863 -0.41 0.72 -3.29
N ARG A 864 0.48 0.36 -4.23
CA ARG A 864 0.90 1.23 -5.34
C ARG A 864 -0.25 1.55 -6.30
N TRP A 865 -1.03 0.55 -6.69
CA TRP A 865 -2.16 0.76 -7.60
C TRP A 865 -3.34 1.44 -6.91
N ARG A 866 -3.53 1.25 -5.60
CA ARG A 866 -4.56 1.98 -4.84
C ARG A 866 -4.18 3.45 -4.62
N GLN A 867 -2.94 3.74 -4.24
CA GLN A 867 -2.49 5.13 -4.04
C GLN A 867 -2.54 5.94 -5.35
N HIS A 868 -2.41 5.28 -6.49
CA HIS A 868 -2.65 5.92 -7.78
C HIS A 868 -4.07 6.50 -7.89
N LEU A 869 -5.09 5.78 -7.39
CA LEU A 869 -6.49 6.17 -7.44
C LEU A 869 -6.99 6.84 -6.14
N ALA A 870 -6.11 7.03 -5.15
CA ALA A 870 -6.47 7.68 -3.90
C ALA A 870 -6.70 9.18 -4.11
N HIS A 871 -7.96 9.59 -4.08
CA HIS A 871 -8.35 10.98 -4.23
C HIS A 871 -8.01 11.77 -2.95
N ALA A 872 -7.18 12.80 -3.10
CA ALA A 872 -7.12 13.90 -2.14
C ALA A 872 -8.26 14.91 -2.37
N LEU A 873 -9.12 14.67 -3.37
CA LEU A 873 -10.22 15.54 -3.76
C LEU A 873 -11.48 15.24 -2.94
N PRO A 874 -12.38 16.23 -2.75
CA PRO A 874 -13.66 16.00 -2.10
C PRO A 874 -14.52 15.03 -2.90
N VAL A 875 -15.19 14.09 -2.23
CA VAL A 875 -16.19 13.20 -2.87
C VAL A 875 -17.45 14.00 -3.17
N ARG A 876 -17.88 13.97 -4.44
CA ARG A 876 -19.06 14.73 -4.92
C ARG A 876 -20.24 13.87 -5.36
N GLY A 877 -20.04 12.59 -5.64
CA GLY A 877 -21.11 11.64 -5.98
C GLY A 877 -21.40 10.62 -4.89
N GLU A 878 -22.35 9.74 -5.17
CA GLU A 878 -22.72 8.61 -4.32
C GLU A 878 -21.79 7.43 -4.51
N LEU A 879 -21.39 6.79 -3.40
CA LEU A 879 -20.62 5.55 -3.43
C LEU A 879 -21.53 4.40 -3.90
N MET A 880 -21.42 4.02 -5.18
CA MET A 880 -22.33 3.06 -5.84
C MET A 880 -22.20 1.62 -5.35
#